data_AF-A0A651DUJ4-F1
#
_entry.id   AF-A0A651DUJ4-F1
#
_cell.length_a   1.000
_cell.length_b   1.000
_cell.length_c   1.000
_cell.angle_alpha   90.00
_cell.angle_beta   90.00
_cell.angle_gamma   90.00
#
_symmetry.space_group_name_H-M   'P 1'
#
loop_
_entity.id
_entity.type
_entity.pdbx_description
1 polymer ?
#
loop_
_entity_poly.entity_id
_entity_poly.type
_entity_poly.pdbx_seq_one_letter_code
_entity_poly.pdbx_strand_id
1 'polypeptide(L)'
;MVQSAPTSVQRYVHPERGNNNATGDRANPYKTLTFALQRAPKGSTIYLSPGTYNTASGETFPIQIPEGVTLMGEESNRGQAVIVSGGGLFSSASFGQQNVTLVPADGVRLVGMSITNPNARGTGVWIESSQPAIAHCTFANCGREGVFVTGSATPELVNNLFRRNAASGISIVRNAKGELRHNIFQQTGYGIAISDQAAPLLADNQILENHSGIVLSRSARPVLRNNLIARNTRIGLLIRDTAQPDLGRGLSPGGNVFDGNVQADVVNESTAKAVSVGNQINLNRTTGSIEFAAMSPGATLPPPTPSSLQVQAEPVVVPPAPAPPPPAPAPTPPAAASTTDVTLTDIQGYWAEHFIRGLVRQGIVSGFTDGTFRPELTVTRAQYATFVSQAFQLPDTVTPASFSDVPSNFWAVRAIAKAQTMGFLSGFADGTFRPNQNMSRIQVIESLVKGLDLSGGTPNSLQVYRDRAQIPSQSAGAVATATQKRMIVNHPLVDMLNPMQTITRAQLSALLYQALVITGRGWAIASPFIVEPALEMPSFSDIEGHWAAPFIRGLASQGFIRGFVDGTFRPNALMTRAEYAALLSGTFNPLPDRPAVTFDDVPNSFWAAGVIQRAYRGKWLSGFGDGSFRPQDNLLKLHVLLSLASGLGLEPGDRQLLNFFTDKDRIPTYALDAVAAATAQEIVVNHPQLRELNPNQTATRAEVTAMVYQALVYAQRSQPVTSTFVVKPDASVPSDTGGSVRPSPTAPMVVLDPGHGGTDPGTLGIGGLKEKDLVLPVAQSVAFQLQQAGVRVALTRSADQSVASDERVKIAEDRKADVFVSIHANALSLSRYEVNGVETYYYRTSDEGGELARVVHDQVLQKAGIKDLGVRQATFLTLRQTTMPSVLVEVGYVTTQTDATNLIDAEYVKLLADGIAEGIKVYLRRRGAIAA
;
A
#
# COMPACT_ATOMS: atom_id res chain seq x y z
N MET A 1 -31.35 20.07 33.44
CA MET A 1 -31.80 18.68 33.24
C MET A 1 -30.94 18.07 32.16
N VAL A 2 -30.11 17.10 32.50
CA VAL A 2 -29.24 16.40 31.54
C VAL A 2 -30.13 15.50 30.71
N GLN A 3 -30.33 15.83 29.44
CA GLN A 3 -31.01 14.94 28.50
C GLN A 3 -29.96 13.90 28.08
N SER A 4 -30.11 12.68 28.58
CA SER A 4 -29.29 11.53 28.18
C SER A 4 -29.31 11.39 26.65
N ALA A 5 -28.12 11.22 26.06
CA ALA A 5 -28.02 10.84 24.66
C ALA A 5 -28.81 9.53 24.44
N PRO A 6 -29.63 9.41 23.39
CA PRO A 6 -30.39 8.20 23.15
C PRO A 6 -29.41 7.05 22.89
N THR A 7 -29.46 6.02 23.73
CA THR A 7 -28.74 4.76 23.55
C THR A 7 -29.06 4.20 22.16
N SER A 8 -28.04 4.03 21.31
CA SER A 8 -28.19 3.43 19.97
C SER A 8 -28.79 2.04 20.09
N VAL A 9 -29.98 1.85 19.53
CA VAL A 9 -30.71 0.58 19.63
C VAL A 9 -30.21 -0.38 18.56
N GLN A 10 -29.66 -1.53 18.99
CA GLN A 10 -29.27 -2.62 18.09
C GLN A 10 -30.42 -3.61 17.91
N ARG A 11 -30.68 -4.01 16.67
CA ARG A 11 -31.67 -5.03 16.31
C ARG A 11 -31.10 -6.04 15.33
N TYR A 12 -31.64 -7.26 15.36
CA TYR A 12 -31.22 -8.35 14.48
C TYR A 12 -32.42 -8.87 13.68
N VAL A 13 -32.21 -9.17 12.41
CA VAL A 13 -33.24 -9.72 11.53
C VAL A 13 -32.72 -10.99 10.84
N HIS A 14 -33.53 -12.04 10.88
CA HIS A 14 -33.25 -13.32 10.21
C HIS A 14 -34.48 -13.76 9.40
N PRO A 15 -34.38 -13.85 8.05
CA PRO A 15 -35.55 -14.02 7.19
C PRO A 15 -36.21 -15.39 7.32
N GLU A 16 -35.43 -16.43 7.63
CA GLU A 16 -35.94 -17.80 7.80
C GLU A 16 -36.37 -18.14 9.23
N ARG A 17 -35.51 -17.83 10.22
CA ARG A 17 -35.67 -18.26 11.63
C ARG A 17 -36.25 -17.19 12.54
N GLY A 18 -36.32 -15.94 12.10
CA GLY A 18 -36.81 -14.84 12.91
C GLY A 18 -38.31 -14.90 13.17
N ASN A 19 -38.75 -14.15 14.19
CA ASN A 19 -40.15 -14.03 14.56
C ASN A 19 -40.48 -12.56 14.86
N ASN A 20 -41.51 -12.00 14.21
CA ASN A 20 -41.90 -10.60 14.44
C ASN A 20 -42.57 -10.37 15.81
N ASN A 21 -42.94 -11.42 16.54
CA ASN A 21 -43.38 -11.31 17.93
C ASN A 21 -42.21 -11.38 18.93
N ALA A 22 -40.96 -11.50 18.46
CA ALA A 22 -39.76 -11.55 19.30
C ALA A 22 -39.33 -10.16 19.79
N THR A 23 -38.28 -10.13 20.62
CA THR A 23 -37.66 -8.91 21.16
C THR A 23 -36.75 -8.18 20.16
N GLY A 24 -36.29 -8.87 19.11
CA GLY A 24 -35.39 -8.31 18.09
C GLY A 24 -33.92 -8.22 18.55
N ASP A 25 -33.56 -8.91 19.63
CA ASP A 25 -32.17 -9.10 20.05
C ASP A 25 -31.49 -10.21 19.25
N ARG A 26 -30.20 -10.46 19.53
CA ARG A 26 -29.40 -11.43 18.78
C ARG A 26 -29.89 -12.88 18.93
N ALA A 27 -30.45 -13.23 20.08
CA ALA A 27 -30.95 -14.59 20.34
C ALA A 27 -32.35 -14.78 19.73
N ASN A 28 -33.16 -13.72 19.72
CA ASN A 28 -34.54 -13.73 19.24
C ASN A 28 -34.74 -12.64 18.16
N PRO A 29 -34.18 -12.84 16.95
CA PRO A 29 -34.22 -11.85 15.88
C PRO A 29 -35.64 -11.67 15.33
N TYR A 30 -35.91 -10.49 14.79
CA TYR A 30 -37.12 -10.25 14.00
C TYR A 30 -37.09 -11.08 12.71
N LYS A 31 -38.28 -11.36 12.17
CA LYS A 31 -38.40 -12.09 10.90
C LYS A 31 -38.13 -11.18 9.71
N THR A 32 -38.69 -9.98 9.71
CA THR A 32 -38.67 -9.10 8.53
C THR A 32 -38.01 -7.77 8.81
N LEU A 33 -37.30 -7.26 7.81
CA LEU A 33 -36.67 -5.94 7.80
C LEU A 33 -37.74 -4.85 7.89
N THR A 34 -38.84 -5.03 7.14
CA THR A 34 -40.02 -4.15 7.21
C THR A 34 -40.51 -3.96 8.64
N PHE A 35 -40.64 -5.04 9.41
CA PHE A 35 -41.11 -4.98 10.79
C PHE A 35 -40.10 -4.31 11.72
N ALA A 36 -38.81 -4.60 11.54
CA ALA A 36 -37.73 -4.00 12.32
C ALA A 36 -37.66 -2.48 12.13
N LEU A 37 -37.78 -2.01 10.87
CA LEU A 37 -37.70 -0.59 10.52
C LEU A 37 -38.85 0.24 11.09
N GLN A 38 -40.06 -0.31 11.18
CA GLN A 38 -41.21 0.36 11.81
C GLN A 38 -41.00 0.68 13.30
N ARG A 39 -40.05 -0.01 13.95
CA ARG A 39 -39.76 0.10 15.40
C ARG A 39 -38.37 0.63 15.69
N ALA A 40 -37.63 1.02 14.65
CA ALA A 40 -36.28 1.51 14.78
C ALA A 40 -36.29 3.01 15.09
N PRO A 41 -35.88 3.48 16.29
CA PRO A 41 -35.65 4.89 16.52
C PRO A 41 -34.47 5.40 15.65
N LYS A 42 -34.41 6.73 15.45
CA LYS A 42 -33.29 7.39 14.77
C LYS A 42 -31.95 6.97 15.39
N GLY A 43 -30.97 6.64 14.56
CA GLY A 43 -29.64 6.18 14.99
C GLY A 43 -29.55 4.67 15.32
N SER A 44 -30.62 3.90 15.10
CA SER A 44 -30.58 2.44 15.29
C SER A 44 -29.67 1.74 14.29
N THR A 45 -29.08 0.62 14.71
CA THR A 45 -28.37 -0.31 13.83
C THR A 45 -29.14 -1.62 13.75
N ILE A 46 -29.43 -2.05 12.52
CA ILE A 46 -30.13 -3.30 12.23
C ILE A 46 -29.16 -4.24 11.52
N TYR A 47 -28.83 -5.35 12.17
CA TYR A 47 -27.99 -6.41 11.63
C TYR A 47 -28.82 -7.43 10.86
N LEU A 48 -28.42 -7.70 9.63
CA LEU A 48 -29.05 -8.65 8.72
C LEU A 48 -28.24 -9.94 8.71
N SER A 49 -28.90 -11.05 9.02
CA SER A 49 -28.30 -12.38 8.88
C SER A 49 -28.30 -12.82 7.41
N PRO A 50 -27.40 -13.72 7.00
CA PRO A 50 -27.47 -14.35 5.69
C PRO A 50 -28.86 -14.90 5.38
N GLY A 51 -29.33 -14.67 4.15
CA GLY A 51 -30.63 -15.09 3.67
C GLY A 51 -31.22 -14.15 2.64
N THR A 52 -32.37 -14.55 2.10
CA THR A 52 -33.12 -13.74 1.12
C THR A 52 -34.32 -13.06 1.80
N TYR A 53 -34.33 -11.74 1.74
CA TYR A 53 -35.38 -10.84 2.22
C TYR A 53 -36.25 -10.44 1.02
N ASN A 54 -37.38 -11.11 0.87
CA ASN A 54 -38.33 -10.92 -0.24
C ASN A 54 -39.78 -11.06 0.25
N THR A 55 -40.75 -10.96 -0.66
CA THR A 55 -42.17 -11.11 -0.29
C THR A 55 -42.49 -12.49 0.29
N ALA A 56 -41.79 -13.55 -0.14
CA ALA A 56 -41.96 -14.90 0.41
C ALA A 56 -41.42 -15.04 1.84
N SER A 57 -40.38 -14.28 2.21
CA SER A 57 -39.90 -14.17 3.60
C SER A 57 -40.75 -13.22 4.46
N GLY A 58 -41.70 -12.50 3.84
CA GLY A 58 -42.65 -11.62 4.51
C GLY A 58 -42.34 -10.12 4.40
N GLU A 59 -41.43 -9.70 3.52
CA GLU A 59 -41.16 -8.27 3.28
C GLU A 59 -42.28 -7.59 2.50
N THR A 60 -42.52 -6.31 2.84
CA THR A 60 -43.43 -5.43 2.11
C THR A 60 -42.64 -4.35 1.39
N PHE A 61 -42.66 -4.35 0.06
CA PHE A 61 -41.96 -3.36 -0.76
C PHE A 61 -42.89 -2.20 -1.19
N PRO A 62 -42.36 -0.98 -1.41
CA PRO A 62 -40.97 -0.57 -1.20
C PRO A 62 -40.62 -0.47 0.29
N ILE A 63 -39.41 -0.88 0.67
CA ILE A 63 -38.93 -0.76 2.05
C ILE A 63 -38.38 0.65 2.24
N GLN A 64 -39.07 1.44 3.07
CA GLN A 64 -38.64 2.79 3.45
C GLN A 64 -37.77 2.72 4.70
N ILE A 65 -36.59 3.33 4.64
CA ILE A 65 -35.60 3.28 5.72
C ILE A 65 -35.61 4.64 6.44
N PRO A 66 -35.96 4.69 7.74
CA PRO A 66 -36.04 5.94 8.50
C PRO A 66 -34.69 6.66 8.63
N GLU A 67 -34.77 7.96 8.91
CA GLU A 67 -33.60 8.83 9.04
C GLU A 67 -32.58 8.29 10.06
N GLY A 68 -31.30 8.33 9.70
CA GLY A 68 -30.19 7.95 10.58
C GLY A 68 -30.07 6.45 10.90
N VAL A 69 -30.87 5.58 10.30
CA VAL A 69 -30.79 4.13 10.53
C VAL A 69 -29.63 3.52 9.74
N THR A 70 -28.88 2.61 10.38
CA THR A 70 -27.84 1.80 9.76
C THR A 70 -28.36 0.38 9.51
N LEU A 71 -28.30 -0.09 8.27
CA LEU A 71 -28.51 -1.49 7.89
C LEU A 71 -27.14 -2.14 7.63
N MET A 72 -26.84 -3.18 8.40
CA MET A 72 -25.55 -3.85 8.41
C MET A 72 -25.72 -5.31 7.99
N GLY A 73 -25.22 -5.66 6.81
CA GLY A 73 -25.09 -7.05 6.34
C GLY A 73 -23.65 -7.55 6.45
N GLU A 74 -23.16 -8.19 5.39
CA GLU A 74 -21.82 -8.77 5.31
C GLU A 74 -20.91 -7.95 4.36
N GLU A 75 -19.99 -7.18 4.94
CA GLU A 75 -19.11 -6.28 4.16
C GLU A 75 -18.03 -7.03 3.35
N SER A 76 -17.53 -8.14 3.90
CA SER A 76 -16.37 -8.88 3.40
C SER A 76 -16.55 -9.41 1.97
N ASN A 77 -17.78 -9.71 1.56
CA ASN A 77 -18.14 -10.24 0.25
C ASN A 77 -19.13 -9.34 -0.52
N ARG A 78 -19.26 -8.07 -0.12
CA ARG A 78 -20.24 -7.12 -0.66
C ARG A 78 -21.70 -7.61 -0.58
N GLY A 79 -22.04 -8.30 0.50
CA GLY A 79 -23.39 -8.73 0.81
C GLY A 79 -23.93 -9.86 -0.06
N GLN A 80 -23.09 -10.72 -0.62
CA GLN A 80 -23.54 -11.85 -1.45
C GLN A 80 -24.48 -12.79 -0.70
N ALA A 81 -24.31 -12.92 0.61
CA ALA A 81 -25.13 -13.78 1.45
C ALA A 81 -26.39 -13.08 2.00
N VAL A 82 -26.48 -11.75 1.93
CA VAL A 82 -27.60 -10.94 2.45
C VAL A 82 -28.33 -10.29 1.28
N ILE A 83 -29.39 -10.92 0.80
CA ILE A 83 -30.05 -10.54 -0.46
C ILE A 83 -31.41 -9.91 -0.17
N VAL A 84 -31.60 -8.64 -0.52
CA VAL A 84 -32.90 -7.96 -0.52
C VAL A 84 -33.46 -7.95 -1.94
N SER A 85 -34.53 -8.71 -2.17
CA SER A 85 -35.06 -8.93 -3.52
C SER A 85 -36.57 -8.69 -3.60
N GLY A 86 -36.96 -7.75 -4.46
CA GLY A 86 -38.35 -7.41 -4.71
C GLY A 86 -38.53 -5.95 -5.07
N GLY A 87 -39.78 -5.50 -5.21
CA GLY A 87 -40.07 -4.10 -5.52
C GLY A 87 -41.56 -3.81 -5.42
N GLY A 88 -41.88 -2.57 -5.07
CA GLY A 88 -43.26 -2.08 -4.95
C GLY A 88 -43.41 -0.65 -5.47
N LEU A 89 -44.65 -0.18 -5.57
CA LEU A 89 -44.93 1.17 -6.07
C LEU A 89 -44.56 2.23 -5.03
N PHE A 90 -43.61 3.09 -5.39
CA PHE A 90 -43.18 4.27 -4.67
C PHE A 90 -43.63 5.53 -5.41
N SER A 91 -44.23 6.48 -4.69
CA SER A 91 -44.62 7.77 -5.26
C SER A 91 -43.50 8.79 -5.09
N SER A 92 -42.68 8.99 -6.13
CA SER A 92 -41.65 10.03 -6.17
C SER A 92 -42.27 11.41 -6.37
N ALA A 93 -41.79 12.40 -5.62
CA ALA A 93 -42.19 13.79 -5.80
C ALA A 93 -41.76 14.34 -7.18
N SER A 94 -40.62 13.88 -7.68
CA SER A 94 -40.02 14.36 -8.94
C SER A 94 -40.39 13.53 -10.18
N PHE A 95 -40.85 12.28 -10.01
CA PHE A 95 -41.03 11.29 -11.08
C PHE A 95 -42.34 10.49 -11.02
N GLY A 96 -43.27 10.81 -10.11
CA GLY A 96 -44.53 10.08 -9.99
C GLY A 96 -44.34 8.63 -9.53
N GLN A 97 -45.21 7.71 -9.95
CA GLN A 97 -45.12 6.31 -9.52
C GLN A 97 -43.92 5.58 -10.15
N GLN A 98 -43.11 4.94 -9.29
CA GLN A 98 -41.90 4.19 -9.62
C GLN A 98 -41.92 2.82 -8.94
N ASN A 99 -41.33 1.78 -9.53
CA ASN A 99 -41.18 0.49 -8.87
C ASN A 99 -39.81 0.39 -8.19
N VAL A 100 -39.77 0.30 -6.86
CA VAL A 100 -38.55 0.46 -6.04
C VAL A 100 -38.41 -0.63 -4.97
N THR A 101 -37.19 -1.09 -4.70
CA THR A 101 -36.89 -1.98 -3.56
C THR A 101 -36.70 -1.19 -2.27
N LEU A 102 -35.72 -0.28 -2.22
CA LEU A 102 -35.36 0.50 -1.02
C LEU A 102 -35.47 2.01 -1.25
N VAL A 103 -35.94 2.73 -0.23
CA VAL A 103 -36.00 4.20 -0.22
C VAL A 103 -35.34 4.72 1.06
N PRO A 104 -34.04 5.06 1.03
CA PRO A 104 -33.33 5.61 2.19
C PRO A 104 -33.64 7.08 2.43
N ALA A 105 -34.00 7.41 3.67
CA ALA A 105 -34.05 8.77 4.18
C ALA A 105 -32.65 9.34 4.45
N ASP A 106 -32.59 10.56 4.99
CA ASP A 106 -31.33 11.25 5.27
C ASP A 106 -30.50 10.57 6.37
N GLY A 107 -29.17 10.59 6.25
CA GLY A 107 -28.26 9.97 7.20
C GLY A 107 -28.34 8.44 7.30
N VAL A 108 -29.06 7.77 6.40
CA VAL A 108 -29.12 6.30 6.34
C VAL A 108 -27.78 5.71 5.93
N ARG A 109 -27.38 4.60 6.55
CA ARG A 109 -26.20 3.83 6.16
C ARG A 109 -26.60 2.45 5.67
N LEU A 110 -26.19 2.07 4.46
CA LEU A 110 -26.38 0.73 3.90
C LEU A 110 -25.01 0.09 3.71
N VAL A 111 -24.77 -1.04 4.38
CA VAL A 111 -23.47 -1.71 4.28
C VAL A 111 -23.63 -3.22 4.09
N GLY A 112 -22.92 -3.79 3.12
CA GLY A 112 -22.77 -5.26 3.03
C GLY A 112 -24.03 -6.01 2.60
N MET A 113 -24.83 -5.51 1.66
CA MET A 113 -26.02 -6.25 1.18
C MET A 113 -26.13 -6.26 -0.35
N SER A 114 -26.79 -7.28 -0.88
CA SER A 114 -27.17 -7.37 -2.29
C SER A 114 -28.61 -6.91 -2.49
N ILE A 115 -28.85 -5.97 -3.39
CA ILE A 115 -30.17 -5.41 -3.71
C ILE A 115 -30.53 -5.78 -5.15
N THR A 116 -31.72 -6.35 -5.33
CA THR A 116 -32.23 -6.79 -6.64
C THR A 116 -33.70 -6.43 -6.80
N ASN A 117 -34.06 -5.79 -7.92
CA ASN A 117 -35.45 -5.53 -8.30
C ASN A 117 -35.76 -6.12 -9.68
N PRO A 118 -36.23 -7.39 -9.76
CA PRO A 118 -36.42 -8.05 -11.05
C PRO A 118 -37.67 -7.57 -11.80
N ASN A 119 -38.51 -6.72 -11.19
CA ASN A 119 -39.72 -6.20 -11.82
C ASN A 119 -39.38 -5.41 -13.08
N ALA A 120 -40.29 -5.40 -14.06
CA ALA A 120 -40.18 -4.51 -15.21
C ALA A 120 -40.08 -3.05 -14.73
N ARG A 121 -39.06 -2.32 -15.20
CA ARG A 121 -38.71 -0.97 -14.74
C ARG A 121 -38.37 -0.86 -13.24
N GLY A 122 -37.99 -1.97 -12.60
CA GLY A 122 -37.63 -2.05 -11.19
C GLY A 122 -36.31 -1.36 -10.88
N THR A 123 -36.34 -0.43 -9.93
CA THR A 123 -35.17 0.25 -9.37
C THR A 123 -34.77 -0.42 -8.06
N GLY A 124 -33.47 -0.66 -7.85
CA GLY A 124 -32.99 -1.18 -6.57
C GLY A 124 -33.20 -0.14 -5.45
N VAL A 125 -32.45 0.96 -5.51
CA VAL A 125 -32.51 2.04 -4.50
C VAL A 125 -32.91 3.36 -5.12
N TRP A 126 -33.89 4.04 -4.52
CA TRP A 126 -34.32 5.37 -4.92
C TRP A 126 -33.90 6.42 -3.90
N ILE A 127 -33.04 7.35 -4.31
CA ILE A 127 -32.49 8.42 -3.47
C ILE A 127 -33.01 9.75 -4.00
N GLU A 128 -33.84 10.43 -3.21
CA GLU A 128 -34.47 11.70 -3.60
C GLU A 128 -34.27 12.74 -2.50
N SER A 129 -33.44 13.74 -2.80
CA SER A 129 -33.10 14.84 -1.88
C SER A 129 -32.61 14.40 -0.49
N SER A 130 -31.91 13.26 -0.40
CA SER A 130 -31.29 12.75 0.83
C SER A 130 -29.78 12.46 0.65
N GLN A 131 -29.07 12.28 1.77
CA GLN A 131 -27.64 11.96 1.84
C GLN A 131 -27.39 10.63 2.57
N PRO A 132 -27.72 9.47 1.96
CA PRO A 132 -27.31 8.18 2.49
C PRO A 132 -25.83 7.88 2.19
N ALA A 133 -25.21 7.09 3.06
CA ALA A 133 -23.90 6.48 2.84
C ALA A 133 -24.08 4.98 2.51
N ILE A 134 -23.63 4.57 1.34
CA ILE A 134 -23.82 3.21 0.81
C ILE A 134 -22.45 2.62 0.50
N ALA A 135 -22.08 1.55 1.22
CA ALA A 135 -20.77 0.97 1.07
C ALA A 135 -20.80 -0.56 1.00
N HIS A 136 -19.89 -1.15 0.21
CA HIS A 136 -19.76 -2.62 0.12
C HIS A 136 -21.08 -3.33 -0.21
N CYS A 137 -21.93 -2.73 -1.04
CA CYS A 137 -23.19 -3.33 -1.48
C CYS A 137 -23.08 -3.84 -2.94
N THR A 138 -23.95 -4.76 -3.30
CA THR A 138 -24.11 -5.25 -4.67
C THR A 138 -25.50 -4.88 -5.22
N PHE A 139 -25.57 -4.12 -6.31
CA PHE A 139 -26.81 -3.78 -7.01
C PHE A 139 -26.88 -4.57 -8.31
N ALA A 140 -27.67 -5.64 -8.33
CA ALA A 140 -27.66 -6.55 -9.46
C ALA A 140 -29.02 -7.04 -9.91
N ASN A 141 -29.12 -7.30 -11.22
CA ASN A 141 -30.30 -7.87 -11.88
C ASN A 141 -31.57 -7.00 -11.69
N CYS A 142 -31.41 -5.67 -11.63
CA CYS A 142 -32.55 -4.75 -11.60
C CYS A 142 -33.12 -4.54 -13.00
N GLY A 143 -34.45 -4.53 -13.11
CA GLY A 143 -35.18 -4.33 -14.37
C GLY A 143 -35.11 -2.92 -14.95
N ARG A 144 -34.48 -1.97 -14.24
CA ARG A 144 -34.06 -0.65 -14.77
C ARG A 144 -32.66 -0.28 -14.29
N GLU A 145 -32.53 0.33 -13.12
CA GLU A 145 -31.23 0.69 -12.56
C GLU A 145 -31.01 0.17 -11.15
N GLY A 146 -29.74 -0.01 -10.79
CA GLY A 146 -29.35 -0.39 -9.44
C GLY A 146 -29.70 0.70 -8.43
N VAL A 147 -29.27 1.93 -8.74
CA VAL A 147 -29.54 3.12 -7.92
C VAL A 147 -30.02 4.27 -8.81
N PHE A 148 -31.04 4.99 -8.36
CA PHE A 148 -31.52 6.21 -8.99
C PHE A 148 -31.41 7.39 -8.01
N VAL A 149 -30.74 8.47 -8.42
CA VAL A 149 -30.46 9.65 -7.60
C VAL A 149 -31.07 10.88 -8.24
N THR A 150 -31.89 11.62 -7.49
CA THR A 150 -32.64 12.77 -7.99
C THR A 150 -32.83 13.87 -6.93
N GLY A 151 -33.45 14.97 -7.33
CA GLY A 151 -33.70 16.14 -6.49
C GLY A 151 -32.40 16.90 -6.23
N SER A 152 -32.12 17.17 -4.96
CA SER A 152 -30.86 17.76 -4.48
C SER A 152 -30.03 16.77 -3.65
N ALA A 153 -30.20 15.46 -3.89
CA ALA A 153 -29.52 14.41 -3.13
C ALA A 153 -27.99 14.55 -3.21
N THR A 154 -27.30 14.14 -2.14
CA THR A 154 -25.82 14.17 -2.02
C THR A 154 -25.26 12.85 -1.46
N PRO A 155 -25.61 11.67 -2.00
CA PRO A 155 -25.19 10.40 -1.43
C PRO A 155 -23.69 10.16 -1.56
N GLU A 156 -23.17 9.31 -0.67
CA GLU A 156 -21.82 8.74 -0.75
C GLU A 156 -21.92 7.26 -1.11
N LEU A 157 -21.28 6.85 -2.21
CA LEU A 157 -21.27 5.47 -2.68
C LEU A 157 -19.82 4.99 -2.81
N VAL A 158 -19.41 4.04 -1.94
CA VAL A 158 -18.02 3.56 -1.87
C VAL A 158 -17.93 2.03 -1.98
N ASN A 159 -17.00 1.52 -2.78
CA ASN A 159 -16.70 0.08 -2.87
C ASN A 159 -17.90 -0.83 -3.24
N ASN A 160 -18.88 -0.31 -3.98
CA ASN A 160 -20.06 -1.06 -4.40
C ASN A 160 -19.84 -1.76 -5.75
N LEU A 161 -20.64 -2.80 -6.02
CA LEU A 161 -20.71 -3.50 -7.30
C LEU A 161 -22.08 -3.28 -7.95
N PHE A 162 -22.12 -2.74 -9.16
CA PHE A 162 -23.32 -2.62 -9.99
C PHE A 162 -23.20 -3.58 -11.17
N ARG A 163 -24.11 -4.54 -11.29
CA ARG A 163 -23.96 -5.58 -12.32
C ARG A 163 -25.27 -6.05 -12.95
N ARG A 164 -25.32 -6.21 -14.28
CA ARG A 164 -26.47 -6.80 -14.99
C ARG A 164 -27.80 -6.06 -14.74
N ASN A 165 -27.73 -4.74 -14.64
CA ASN A 165 -28.91 -3.87 -14.57
C ASN A 165 -29.34 -3.47 -15.98
N ALA A 166 -30.64 -3.56 -16.27
CA ALA A 166 -31.15 -3.52 -17.65
C ALA A 166 -30.91 -2.18 -18.36
N ALA A 167 -31.09 -1.05 -17.65
CA ALA A 167 -30.93 0.29 -18.19
C ALA A 167 -29.60 0.92 -17.78
N SER A 168 -29.31 1.01 -16.48
CA SER A 168 -28.04 1.56 -16.00
C SER A 168 -27.59 0.97 -14.67
N GLY A 169 -26.30 1.05 -14.36
CA GLY A 169 -25.82 0.80 -13.01
C GLY A 169 -26.40 1.84 -12.05
N ILE A 170 -26.12 3.11 -12.34
CA ILE A 170 -26.67 4.26 -11.62
C ILE A 170 -27.15 5.36 -12.56
N SER A 171 -28.25 6.01 -12.20
CA SER A 171 -28.78 7.21 -12.87
C SER A 171 -28.78 8.39 -11.90
N ILE A 172 -28.20 9.54 -12.29
CA ILE A 172 -28.09 10.76 -11.47
C ILE A 172 -28.66 11.94 -12.26
N VAL A 173 -29.73 12.54 -11.76
CA VAL A 173 -30.51 13.55 -12.49
C VAL A 173 -30.87 14.76 -11.62
N ARG A 174 -31.58 15.74 -12.19
CA ARG A 174 -31.95 17.02 -11.54
C ARG A 174 -30.71 17.78 -11.05
N ASN A 175 -30.70 18.18 -9.77
CA ASN A 175 -29.62 18.95 -9.13
C ASN A 175 -28.77 18.07 -8.22
N ALA A 176 -28.87 16.75 -8.38
CA ALA A 176 -28.20 15.81 -7.51
C ALA A 176 -26.67 15.96 -7.64
N LYS A 177 -26.03 15.93 -6.48
CA LYS A 177 -24.59 15.92 -6.29
C LYS A 177 -24.26 14.65 -5.52
N GLY A 178 -23.00 14.41 -5.18
CA GLY A 178 -22.62 13.20 -4.44
C GLY A 178 -21.29 12.66 -4.92
N GLU A 179 -20.79 11.67 -4.19
CA GLU A 179 -19.47 11.09 -4.42
C GLU A 179 -19.57 9.60 -4.69
N LEU A 180 -19.02 9.17 -5.82
CA LEU A 180 -18.89 7.77 -6.21
C LEU A 180 -17.40 7.43 -6.22
N ARG A 181 -16.97 6.56 -5.30
CA ARG A 181 -15.57 6.15 -5.16
C ARG A 181 -15.37 4.63 -5.17
N HIS A 182 -14.38 4.15 -5.92
CA HIS A 182 -14.00 2.72 -5.91
C HIS A 182 -15.15 1.75 -6.24
N ASN A 183 -16.18 2.21 -6.95
CA ASN A 183 -17.27 1.35 -7.36
C ASN A 183 -16.93 0.65 -8.67
N ILE A 184 -17.54 -0.52 -8.88
CA ILE A 184 -17.43 -1.30 -10.12
C ILE A 184 -18.80 -1.30 -10.80
N PHE A 185 -18.86 -0.84 -12.05
CA PHE A 185 -20.04 -0.87 -12.91
C PHE A 185 -19.76 -1.82 -14.07
N GLN A 186 -20.45 -2.97 -14.10
CA GLN A 186 -20.17 -4.03 -15.06
C GLN A 186 -21.43 -4.59 -15.73
N GLN A 187 -21.37 -4.86 -17.03
CA GLN A 187 -22.46 -5.58 -17.74
C GLN A 187 -23.84 -4.93 -17.59
N THR A 188 -23.92 -3.60 -17.55
CA THR A 188 -25.18 -2.85 -17.52
C THR A 188 -25.43 -2.18 -18.87
N GLY A 189 -26.63 -1.61 -19.09
CA GLY A 189 -26.88 -0.74 -20.24
C GLY A 189 -25.91 0.45 -20.25
N TYR A 190 -26.12 1.41 -19.36
CA TYR A 190 -25.14 2.47 -19.08
C TYR A 190 -24.49 2.23 -17.72
N GLY A 191 -23.17 2.23 -17.63
CA GLY A 191 -22.50 2.15 -16.33
C GLY A 191 -23.00 3.26 -15.40
N ILE A 192 -22.87 4.50 -15.86
CA ILE A 192 -23.31 5.71 -15.18
C ILE A 192 -24.05 6.62 -16.17
N ALA A 193 -25.30 6.98 -15.86
CA ALA A 193 -26.07 7.96 -16.62
C ALA A 193 -26.25 9.25 -15.82
N ILE A 194 -25.87 10.41 -16.38
CA ILE A 194 -25.97 11.71 -15.72
C ILE A 194 -26.72 12.69 -16.63
N SER A 195 -27.72 13.38 -16.07
CA SER A 195 -28.56 14.32 -16.81
C SER A 195 -28.89 15.58 -16.00
N ASP A 196 -29.64 16.50 -16.61
CA ASP A 196 -30.07 17.79 -16.06
C ASP A 196 -28.89 18.66 -15.62
N GLN A 197 -28.85 19.09 -14.35
CA GLN A 197 -27.80 19.92 -13.75
C GLN A 197 -26.96 19.12 -12.75
N ALA A 198 -27.03 17.79 -12.80
CA ALA A 198 -26.33 16.94 -11.86
C ALA A 198 -24.81 17.10 -12.00
N ALA A 199 -24.13 17.15 -10.85
CA ALA A 199 -22.71 17.43 -10.77
C ALA A 199 -22.00 16.56 -9.71
N PRO A 200 -22.02 15.22 -9.87
CA PRO A 200 -21.34 14.31 -8.94
C PRO A 200 -19.82 14.29 -9.18
N LEU A 201 -19.09 13.89 -8.14
CA LEU A 201 -17.69 13.48 -8.25
C LEU A 201 -17.62 11.97 -8.50
N LEU A 202 -16.95 11.59 -9.59
CA LEU A 202 -16.64 10.21 -9.94
C LEU A 202 -15.13 10.04 -9.78
N ALA A 203 -14.69 9.34 -8.73
CA ALA A 203 -13.27 9.12 -8.47
C ALA A 203 -12.92 7.63 -8.33
N ASP A 204 -11.86 7.18 -8.99
CA ASP A 204 -11.29 5.84 -8.77
C ASP A 204 -12.28 4.68 -9.05
N ASN A 205 -13.27 4.88 -9.92
CA ASN A 205 -14.26 3.85 -10.28
C ASN A 205 -13.81 3.01 -11.48
N GLN A 206 -14.31 1.78 -11.57
CA GLN A 206 -14.14 0.90 -12.72
C GLN A 206 -15.46 0.75 -13.47
N ILE A 207 -15.50 1.13 -14.74
CA ILE A 207 -16.71 1.18 -15.57
C ILE A 207 -16.47 0.33 -16.82
N LEU A 208 -16.87 -0.93 -16.72
CA LEU A 208 -16.37 -2.02 -17.54
C LEU A 208 -17.50 -2.73 -18.29
N GLU A 209 -17.31 -3.05 -19.56
CA GLU A 209 -18.20 -4.01 -20.27
C GLU A 209 -19.69 -3.65 -20.22
N ASN A 210 -20.01 -2.37 -20.11
CA ASN A 210 -21.37 -1.87 -20.25
C ASN A 210 -21.66 -1.63 -21.72
N HIS A 211 -22.93 -1.43 -22.09
CA HIS A 211 -23.23 -1.01 -23.44
C HIS A 211 -22.62 0.38 -23.73
N SER A 212 -22.73 1.33 -22.81
CA SER A 212 -21.88 2.52 -22.76
C SER A 212 -21.38 2.76 -21.33
N GLY A 213 -20.18 3.32 -21.17
CA GLY A 213 -19.59 3.57 -19.87
C GLY A 213 -20.31 4.68 -19.11
N ILE A 214 -20.06 5.93 -19.51
CA ILE A 214 -20.65 7.14 -18.93
C ILE A 214 -21.42 7.89 -20.02
N VAL A 215 -22.68 8.22 -19.75
CA VAL A 215 -23.53 9.01 -20.65
C VAL A 215 -23.96 10.30 -19.97
N LEU A 216 -23.59 11.43 -20.56
CA LEU A 216 -23.92 12.77 -20.10
C LEU A 216 -24.91 13.43 -21.05
N SER A 217 -25.91 14.10 -20.49
CA SER A 217 -26.95 14.80 -21.26
C SER A 217 -27.39 16.09 -20.56
N ARG A 218 -28.14 16.93 -21.29
CA ARG A 218 -28.62 18.25 -20.87
C ARG A 218 -27.47 19.15 -20.42
N SER A 219 -27.40 19.56 -19.16
CA SER A 219 -26.40 20.52 -18.65
C SER A 219 -25.56 19.92 -17.53
N ALA A 220 -25.36 18.59 -17.55
CA ALA A 220 -24.65 17.85 -16.52
C ALA A 220 -23.18 18.31 -16.41
N ARG A 221 -22.65 18.37 -15.18
CA ARG A 221 -21.29 18.86 -14.88
C ARG A 221 -20.54 17.96 -13.90
N PRO A 222 -20.35 16.67 -14.21
CA PRO A 222 -19.62 15.78 -13.33
C PRO A 222 -18.12 16.10 -13.31
N VAL A 223 -17.46 15.74 -12.21
CA VAL A 223 -16.00 15.78 -12.09
C VAL A 223 -15.47 14.34 -12.17
N LEU A 224 -14.61 14.05 -13.13
CA LEU A 224 -14.08 12.70 -13.36
C LEU A 224 -12.60 12.65 -12.99
N ARG A 225 -12.24 11.81 -12.00
CA ARG A 225 -10.86 11.61 -11.57
C ARG A 225 -10.49 10.12 -11.52
N ASN A 226 -9.36 9.74 -12.12
CA ASN A 226 -8.76 8.40 -11.98
C ASN A 226 -9.71 7.23 -12.25
N ASN A 227 -10.73 7.40 -13.10
CA ASN A 227 -11.64 6.30 -13.43
C ASN A 227 -11.05 5.45 -14.56
N LEU A 228 -11.28 4.13 -14.48
CA LEU A 228 -11.02 3.21 -15.58
C LEU A 228 -12.32 2.96 -16.34
N ILE A 229 -12.39 3.41 -17.59
CA ILE A 229 -13.57 3.32 -18.44
C ILE A 229 -13.20 2.46 -19.65
N ALA A 230 -13.43 1.16 -19.54
CA ALA A 230 -12.81 0.20 -20.44
C ALA A 230 -13.77 -0.89 -20.94
N ARG A 231 -13.48 -1.41 -22.13
CA ARG A 231 -14.15 -2.60 -22.71
C ARG A 231 -15.66 -2.47 -22.84
N ASN A 232 -16.21 -1.25 -22.86
CA ASN A 232 -17.63 -1.05 -23.11
C ASN A 232 -17.96 -1.40 -24.56
N THR A 233 -19.12 -2.00 -24.81
CA THR A 233 -19.47 -2.53 -26.14
C THR A 233 -19.78 -1.44 -27.17
N ARG A 234 -19.88 -0.18 -26.73
CA ARG A 234 -19.93 1.00 -27.60
C ARG A 234 -19.00 2.11 -27.15
N ILE A 235 -19.47 3.02 -26.31
CA ILE A 235 -18.79 4.30 -26.04
C ILE A 235 -18.31 4.34 -24.60
N GLY A 236 -17.07 4.79 -24.37
CA GLY A 236 -16.54 5.06 -23.04
C GLY A 236 -17.25 6.24 -22.36
N LEU A 237 -17.09 7.44 -22.90
CA LEU A 237 -17.79 8.66 -22.47
C LEU A 237 -18.56 9.30 -23.63
N LEU A 238 -19.87 9.44 -23.49
CA LEU A 238 -20.74 10.14 -24.43
C LEU A 238 -21.22 11.46 -23.80
N ILE A 239 -20.91 12.59 -24.45
CA ILE A 239 -21.29 13.94 -24.02
C ILE A 239 -22.32 14.49 -25.01
N ARG A 240 -23.53 14.82 -24.54
CA ARG A 240 -24.63 15.36 -25.36
C ARG A 240 -25.13 16.71 -24.86
N ASP A 241 -25.87 17.39 -25.72
CA ASP A 241 -26.56 18.65 -25.45
C ASP A 241 -25.59 19.78 -25.05
N THR A 242 -25.61 20.20 -23.79
CA THR A 242 -24.77 21.25 -23.20
C THR A 242 -23.94 20.74 -22.02
N ALA A 243 -23.79 19.42 -21.88
CA ALA A 243 -23.07 18.82 -20.77
C ALA A 243 -21.58 19.20 -20.84
N GLN A 244 -21.00 19.50 -19.68
CA GLN A 244 -19.62 19.97 -19.56
C GLN A 244 -18.92 19.21 -18.42
N PRO A 245 -18.38 18.01 -18.70
CA PRO A 245 -17.60 17.29 -17.70
C PRO A 245 -16.28 18.00 -17.42
N ASP A 246 -15.86 17.96 -16.16
CA ASP A 246 -14.50 18.32 -15.79
C ASP A 246 -13.60 17.09 -15.96
N LEU A 247 -12.93 17.02 -17.12
CA LEU A 247 -11.91 16.02 -17.46
C LEU A 247 -10.50 16.47 -17.06
N GLY A 248 -10.37 17.26 -16.00
CA GLY A 248 -9.07 17.74 -15.51
C GLY A 248 -8.74 19.16 -15.94
N ARG A 249 -7.84 19.78 -15.17
CA ARG A 249 -7.32 21.14 -15.34
C ARG A 249 -5.80 21.14 -15.14
N GLY A 250 -5.11 22.21 -15.55
CA GLY A 250 -3.63 22.30 -15.51
C GLY A 250 -2.98 21.91 -14.17
N LEU A 251 -3.62 22.24 -13.03
CA LEU A 251 -3.14 21.92 -11.68
C LEU A 251 -3.87 20.72 -11.02
N SER A 252 -4.93 20.19 -11.64
CA SER A 252 -5.71 19.06 -11.13
C SER A 252 -6.06 18.17 -12.32
N PRO A 253 -5.11 17.36 -12.80
CA PRO A 253 -5.33 16.54 -13.97
C PRO A 253 -6.42 15.47 -13.72
N GLY A 254 -7.02 15.01 -14.81
CA GLY A 254 -8.14 14.07 -14.78
C GLY A 254 -7.72 12.65 -14.39
N GLY A 255 -6.61 12.14 -14.91
CA GLY A 255 -6.12 10.79 -14.60
C GLY A 255 -7.02 9.64 -15.07
N ASN A 256 -8.06 9.92 -15.85
CA ASN A 256 -8.98 8.88 -16.32
C ASN A 256 -8.33 8.08 -17.47
N VAL A 257 -8.62 6.79 -17.51
CA VAL A 257 -8.11 5.86 -18.53
C VAL A 257 -9.28 5.32 -19.33
N PHE A 258 -9.24 5.52 -20.64
CA PHE A 258 -10.18 4.97 -21.61
C PHE A 258 -9.47 3.91 -22.44
N ASP A 259 -9.95 2.67 -22.39
CA ASP A 259 -9.25 1.55 -23.04
C ASP A 259 -10.22 0.51 -23.60
N GLY A 260 -10.06 0.15 -24.87
CA GLY A 260 -10.80 -0.95 -25.49
C GLY A 260 -12.33 -0.74 -25.61
N ASN A 261 -12.84 0.48 -25.57
CA ASN A 261 -14.28 0.74 -25.82
C ASN A 261 -14.59 0.57 -27.31
N VAL A 262 -15.49 -0.35 -27.69
CA VAL A 262 -15.59 -0.92 -29.05
C VAL A 262 -15.94 0.09 -30.16
N GLN A 263 -16.79 1.08 -29.89
CA GLN A 263 -17.16 2.11 -30.86
C GLN A 263 -16.25 3.35 -30.75
N ALA A 264 -16.11 3.92 -29.55
CA ALA A 264 -15.29 5.12 -29.30
C ALA A 264 -14.94 5.25 -27.82
N ASP A 265 -13.80 5.88 -27.51
CA ASP A 265 -13.42 6.20 -26.13
C ASP A 265 -14.19 7.43 -25.64
N VAL A 266 -14.20 8.51 -26.43
CA VAL A 266 -14.96 9.71 -26.11
C VAL A 266 -15.70 10.21 -27.35
N VAL A 267 -16.99 10.48 -27.19
CA VAL A 267 -17.84 11.09 -28.21
C VAL A 267 -18.42 12.38 -27.63
N ASN A 268 -18.01 13.52 -28.17
CA ASN A 268 -18.58 14.82 -27.83
C ASN A 268 -19.56 15.30 -28.91
N GLU A 269 -20.85 15.02 -28.70
CA GLU A 269 -21.96 15.54 -29.52
C GLU A 269 -22.51 16.87 -29.00
N SER A 270 -21.94 17.42 -27.92
CA SER A 270 -22.37 18.72 -27.39
C SER A 270 -21.89 19.87 -28.27
N THR A 271 -22.56 21.02 -28.14
CA THR A 271 -22.10 22.26 -28.80
C THR A 271 -20.89 22.88 -28.11
N ALA A 272 -20.57 22.44 -26.88
CA ALA A 272 -19.46 22.95 -26.09
C ALA A 272 -18.18 22.14 -26.35
N LYS A 273 -17.05 22.84 -26.47
CA LYS A 273 -15.74 22.19 -26.51
C LYS A 273 -15.41 21.63 -25.13
N ALA A 274 -15.11 20.34 -25.05
CA ALA A 274 -14.62 19.71 -23.83
C ALA A 274 -13.10 19.88 -23.73
N VAL A 275 -12.59 20.10 -22.52
CA VAL A 275 -11.14 20.21 -22.28
C VAL A 275 -10.69 19.01 -21.47
N SER A 276 -9.69 18.30 -21.96
CA SER A 276 -9.08 17.13 -21.34
C SER A 276 -7.65 17.48 -20.92
N VAL A 277 -7.35 17.34 -19.63
CA VAL A 277 -5.99 17.51 -19.10
C VAL A 277 -5.59 16.27 -18.33
N GLY A 278 -4.55 15.58 -18.81
CA GLY A 278 -3.98 14.43 -18.12
C GLY A 278 -4.87 13.18 -18.09
N ASN A 279 -5.66 12.93 -19.15
CA ASN A 279 -6.35 11.65 -19.33
C ASN A 279 -5.67 10.82 -20.41
N GLN A 280 -5.78 9.50 -20.29
CA GLN A 280 -5.34 8.56 -21.30
C GLN A 280 -6.56 8.24 -22.18
N ILE A 281 -6.62 8.90 -23.33
CA ILE A 281 -7.70 8.79 -24.31
C ILE A 281 -7.08 8.48 -25.67
N ASN A 282 -7.61 7.47 -26.39
CA ASN A 282 -7.18 7.23 -27.75
C ASN A 282 -7.79 8.27 -28.71
N LEU A 283 -6.94 9.12 -29.28
CA LEU A 283 -7.35 10.19 -30.21
C LEU A 283 -8.05 9.64 -31.46
N ASN A 284 -7.64 8.47 -31.96
CA ASN A 284 -8.28 7.83 -33.13
C ASN A 284 -9.66 7.26 -32.81
N ARG A 285 -10.00 7.17 -31.52
CA ARG A 285 -11.30 6.69 -31.02
C ARG A 285 -12.07 7.83 -30.37
N THR A 286 -11.74 9.07 -30.71
CA THR A 286 -12.37 10.27 -30.18
C THR A 286 -13.09 11.01 -31.30
N THR A 287 -14.36 11.39 -31.08
CA THR A 287 -15.13 12.19 -32.04
C THR A 287 -15.73 13.42 -31.36
N GLY A 288 -15.87 14.52 -32.12
CA GLY A 288 -16.37 15.80 -31.60
C GLY A 288 -15.29 16.74 -31.08
N SER A 289 -15.69 17.93 -30.63
CA SER A 289 -14.78 19.01 -30.25
C SER A 289 -14.18 18.78 -28.86
N ILE A 290 -12.96 18.23 -28.80
CA ILE A 290 -12.21 17.98 -27.57
C ILE A 290 -10.81 18.59 -27.70
N GLU A 291 -10.45 19.45 -26.75
CA GLU A 291 -9.13 20.03 -26.63
C GLU A 291 -8.29 19.27 -25.61
N PHE A 292 -7.10 18.87 -26.02
CA PHE A 292 -6.12 18.23 -25.14
C PHE A 292 -5.12 19.29 -24.70
N ALA A 293 -5.24 19.74 -23.45
CA ALA A 293 -4.37 20.75 -22.89
C ALA A 293 -3.23 20.11 -22.08
N ALA A 294 -2.04 20.70 -22.17
CA ALA A 294 -0.85 20.24 -21.45
C ALA A 294 -1.01 20.44 -19.94
N MET A 295 -0.38 19.55 -19.16
CA MET A 295 -0.29 19.69 -17.71
C MET A 295 0.66 20.85 -17.36
N SER A 296 0.37 21.58 -16.29
CA SER A 296 1.32 22.57 -15.76
C SER A 296 2.56 21.85 -15.20
N PRO A 297 3.78 22.42 -15.34
CA PRO A 297 4.99 21.85 -14.76
C PRO A 297 4.78 21.59 -13.25
N GLY A 298 4.91 20.33 -12.82
CA GLY A 298 4.69 19.92 -11.42
C GLY A 298 3.38 19.18 -11.14
N ALA A 299 2.43 19.10 -12.09
CA ALA A 299 1.28 18.21 -11.99
C ALA A 299 1.67 16.78 -12.43
N THR A 300 1.49 15.78 -11.55
CA THR A 300 1.78 14.37 -11.86
C THR A 300 0.49 13.56 -11.99
N LEU A 301 0.46 12.69 -13.00
CA LEU A 301 -0.56 11.66 -13.14
C LEU A 301 -0.15 10.43 -12.34
N PRO A 302 -1.09 9.72 -11.70
CA PRO A 302 -0.80 8.36 -11.27
C PRO A 302 -0.38 7.52 -12.50
N PRO A 303 0.59 6.61 -12.37
CA PRO A 303 0.99 5.73 -13.48
C PRO A 303 -0.22 4.94 -13.99
N PRO A 304 -0.30 4.62 -15.31
CA PRO A 304 -1.36 3.77 -15.85
C PRO A 304 -1.44 2.46 -15.07
N THR A 305 -2.56 2.22 -14.42
CA THR A 305 -2.91 0.91 -13.86
C THR A 305 -2.98 -0.09 -15.03
N PRO A 306 -2.23 -1.21 -15.02
CA PRO A 306 -2.33 -2.22 -16.07
C PRO A 306 -3.77 -2.74 -16.23
N SER A 307 -4.26 -2.73 -17.48
CA SER A 307 -5.59 -3.20 -17.88
C SER A 307 -5.71 -4.73 -17.75
N SER A 308 -6.03 -5.25 -16.55
CA SER A 308 -6.34 -6.67 -16.34
C SER A 308 -7.67 -6.84 -15.60
N LEU A 309 -8.79 -6.73 -16.32
CA LEU A 309 -10.11 -7.06 -15.81
C LEU A 309 -10.74 -8.14 -16.66
N GLN A 310 -10.62 -9.39 -16.22
CA GLN A 310 -11.47 -10.47 -16.72
C GLN A 310 -12.75 -10.60 -15.93
N VAL A 311 -13.81 -10.82 -16.69
CA VAL A 311 -15.14 -11.22 -16.27
C VAL A 311 -15.07 -12.44 -15.36
N GLN A 312 -15.39 -12.27 -14.08
CA GLN A 312 -15.84 -13.38 -13.27
C GLN A 312 -17.25 -13.80 -13.74
N ALA A 313 -17.33 -14.94 -14.42
CA ALA A 313 -18.55 -15.71 -14.55
C ALA A 313 -18.71 -16.59 -13.30
N GLU A 314 -19.83 -16.46 -12.60
CA GLU A 314 -20.31 -17.37 -11.54
C GLU A 314 -21.85 -17.28 -11.46
N PRO A 315 -22.56 -18.26 -10.88
CA PRO A 315 -22.91 -19.55 -11.45
C PRO A 315 -24.44 -19.64 -11.69
N VAL A 316 -24.88 -20.53 -12.58
CA VAL A 316 -26.31 -20.81 -12.79
C VAL A 316 -26.80 -21.73 -11.66
N VAL A 317 -27.84 -21.31 -10.94
CA VAL A 317 -28.58 -22.15 -10.00
C VAL A 317 -29.41 -23.17 -10.81
N VAL A 318 -29.12 -24.46 -10.64
CA VAL A 318 -29.94 -25.57 -11.18
C VAL A 318 -30.46 -26.42 -10.01
N PRO A 319 -31.73 -26.88 -10.00
CA PRO A 319 -32.34 -27.60 -8.88
C PRO A 319 -31.72 -29.00 -8.68
N PRO A 320 -31.99 -29.70 -7.55
CA PRO A 320 -31.31 -30.95 -7.22
C PRO A 320 -31.84 -32.11 -8.09
N ALA A 321 -30.93 -32.95 -8.58
CA ALA A 321 -31.26 -34.20 -9.28
C ALA A 321 -30.15 -35.27 -9.02
N PRO A 322 -30.39 -36.57 -9.28
CA PRO A 322 -30.45 -37.64 -8.30
C PRO A 322 -29.13 -38.41 -8.10
N ALA A 323 -29.15 -39.40 -7.21
CA ALA A 323 -28.03 -40.23 -6.73
C ALA A 323 -27.06 -40.77 -7.83
N PRO A 324 -25.77 -40.98 -7.50
CA PRO A 324 -24.72 -41.27 -8.48
C PRO A 324 -24.78 -42.72 -9.02
N PRO A 325 -24.44 -42.96 -10.31
CA PRO A 325 -24.20 -44.30 -10.85
C PRO A 325 -22.76 -44.78 -10.57
N PRO A 326 -22.48 -46.10 -10.69
CA PRO A 326 -21.23 -46.74 -10.25
C PRO A 326 -20.01 -46.38 -11.14
N PRO A 327 -18.77 -46.61 -10.66
CA PRO A 327 -17.55 -46.13 -11.33
C PRO A 327 -17.25 -46.90 -12.63
N ALA A 328 -16.96 -46.16 -13.70
CA ALA A 328 -16.53 -46.65 -15.01
C ALA A 328 -14.97 -46.74 -15.12
N PRO A 329 -14.42 -47.57 -16.03
CA PRO A 329 -13.06 -48.11 -15.94
C PRO A 329 -11.94 -47.14 -16.36
N ALA A 330 -10.71 -47.47 -15.94
CA ALA A 330 -9.49 -46.67 -16.10
C ALA A 330 -9.14 -46.36 -17.57
N PRO A 331 -8.63 -45.14 -17.90
CA PRO A 331 -8.32 -44.76 -19.27
C PRO A 331 -6.92 -45.23 -19.73
N THR A 332 -6.86 -45.69 -20.98
CA THR A 332 -5.68 -46.11 -21.75
C THR A 332 -4.91 -44.88 -22.31
N PRO A 333 -3.58 -44.95 -22.55
CA PRO A 333 -2.76 -43.79 -22.98
C PRO A 333 -3.00 -43.38 -24.45
N PRO A 334 -2.81 -42.10 -24.83
CA PRO A 334 -2.81 -41.68 -26.24
C PRO A 334 -1.47 -42.01 -26.92
N ALA A 335 -1.56 -42.48 -28.17
CA ALA A 335 -0.44 -42.72 -29.07
C ALA A 335 0.19 -41.40 -29.58
N ALA A 336 1.48 -41.46 -29.91
CA ALA A 336 2.22 -40.37 -30.53
C ALA A 336 1.95 -40.30 -32.05
N ALA A 337 1.59 -39.12 -32.57
CA ALA A 337 2.12 -38.53 -33.82
C ALA A 337 1.43 -37.21 -34.24
N SER A 338 2.24 -36.35 -34.89
CA SER A 338 1.93 -35.38 -35.97
C SER A 338 1.66 -33.91 -35.64
N THR A 339 2.55 -33.08 -36.20
CA THR A 339 2.69 -31.61 -36.12
C THR A 339 1.87 -30.87 -37.18
N THR A 340 0.56 -30.97 -37.13
CA THR A 340 -0.35 -30.12 -37.94
C THR A 340 -1.36 -29.47 -37.01
N ASP A 341 -1.58 -28.16 -37.18
CA ASP A 341 -2.49 -27.30 -36.41
C ASP A 341 -3.65 -28.08 -35.76
N VAL A 342 -3.43 -28.52 -34.52
CA VAL A 342 -4.46 -29.23 -33.77
C VAL A 342 -5.44 -28.18 -33.30
N THR A 343 -6.59 -28.11 -33.98
CA THR A 343 -7.75 -27.34 -33.52
C THR A 343 -8.32 -28.02 -32.29
N LEU A 344 -7.71 -27.78 -31.12
CA LEU A 344 -8.29 -28.14 -29.83
C LEU A 344 -9.58 -27.33 -29.64
N THR A 345 -10.72 -28.01 -29.60
CA THR A 345 -12.05 -27.38 -29.68
C THR A 345 -12.51 -26.79 -28.35
N ASP A 346 -12.05 -27.35 -27.24
CA ASP A 346 -12.49 -27.02 -25.88
C ASP A 346 -11.63 -25.96 -25.17
N ILE A 347 -10.59 -25.44 -25.85
CA ILE A 347 -9.74 -24.36 -25.31
C ILE A 347 -9.96 -23.01 -25.98
N GLN A 348 -10.84 -22.92 -27.00
CA GLN A 348 -11.09 -21.66 -27.69
C GLN A 348 -11.76 -20.64 -26.74
N GLY A 349 -11.11 -19.50 -26.52
CA GLY A 349 -11.56 -18.49 -25.55
C GLY A 349 -11.35 -18.89 -24.09
N TYR A 350 -10.66 -20.01 -23.84
CA TYR A 350 -10.36 -20.49 -22.49
C TYR A 350 -9.16 -19.74 -21.90
N TRP A 351 -9.17 -19.48 -20.59
CA TRP A 351 -8.20 -18.61 -19.92
C TRP A 351 -6.74 -19.02 -20.11
N ALA A 352 -6.49 -20.34 -20.24
CA ALA A 352 -5.18 -20.93 -20.42
C ALA A 352 -4.83 -21.22 -21.90
N GLU A 353 -5.66 -20.81 -22.86
CA GLU A 353 -5.52 -21.16 -24.28
C GLU A 353 -4.11 -20.93 -24.81
N HIS A 354 -3.56 -19.74 -24.58
CA HIS A 354 -2.23 -19.39 -25.09
C HIS A 354 -1.11 -20.23 -24.46
N PHE A 355 -1.20 -20.55 -23.17
CA PHE A 355 -0.23 -21.43 -22.50
C PHE A 355 -0.31 -22.85 -23.05
N ILE A 356 -1.54 -23.37 -23.19
CA ILE A 356 -1.80 -24.73 -23.71
C ILE A 356 -1.31 -24.84 -25.15
N ARG A 357 -1.69 -23.90 -26.04
CA ARG A 357 -1.23 -23.89 -27.43
C ARG A 357 0.29 -23.75 -27.53
N GLY A 358 0.90 -22.95 -26.66
CA GLY A 358 2.35 -22.82 -26.58
C GLY A 358 3.05 -24.15 -26.30
N LEU A 359 2.56 -24.90 -25.30
CA LEU A 359 3.11 -26.21 -24.97
C LEU A 359 2.81 -27.28 -26.04
N VAL A 360 1.63 -27.24 -26.68
CA VAL A 360 1.27 -28.15 -27.78
C VAL A 360 2.18 -27.94 -28.99
N ARG A 361 2.45 -26.69 -29.36
CA ARG A 361 3.37 -26.35 -30.46
C ARG A 361 4.80 -26.83 -30.19
N GLN A 362 5.21 -26.84 -28.93
CA GLN A 362 6.51 -27.36 -28.50
C GLN A 362 6.51 -28.88 -28.31
N GLY A 363 5.39 -29.58 -28.51
CA GLY A 363 5.27 -31.03 -28.31
C GLY A 363 5.36 -31.48 -26.85
N ILE A 364 5.21 -30.56 -25.89
CA ILE A 364 5.34 -30.81 -24.45
C ILE A 364 4.04 -31.35 -23.86
N VAL A 365 2.89 -30.96 -24.41
CA VAL A 365 1.59 -31.51 -24.03
C VAL A 365 0.78 -31.86 -25.29
N SER A 366 -0.11 -32.83 -25.17
CA SER A 366 -1.03 -33.22 -26.25
C SER A 366 -2.48 -33.22 -25.78
N GLY A 367 -3.40 -33.05 -26.74
CA GLY A 367 -4.82 -33.30 -26.55
C GLY A 367 -5.16 -34.80 -26.57
N PHE A 368 -6.44 -35.09 -26.40
CA PHE A 368 -7.04 -36.40 -26.54
C PHE A 368 -7.38 -36.67 -28.01
N THR A 369 -7.56 -37.95 -28.36
CA THR A 369 -7.85 -38.40 -29.73
C THR A 369 -9.16 -37.87 -30.29
N ASP A 370 -10.05 -37.38 -29.43
CA ASP A 370 -11.32 -36.73 -29.78
C ASP A 370 -11.18 -35.22 -30.10
N GLY A 371 -9.95 -34.70 -30.12
CA GLY A 371 -9.67 -33.29 -30.42
C GLY A 371 -9.85 -32.34 -29.22
N THR A 372 -10.05 -32.86 -28.01
CA THR A 372 -10.17 -32.05 -26.77
C THR A 372 -8.87 -32.00 -25.98
N PHE A 373 -8.66 -30.98 -25.14
CA PHE A 373 -7.55 -30.90 -24.18
C PHE A 373 -7.96 -31.32 -22.76
N ARG A 374 -9.26 -31.18 -22.44
CA ARG A 374 -9.90 -31.40 -21.13
C ARG A 374 -9.21 -30.59 -20.02
N PRO A 375 -9.28 -29.24 -20.07
CA PRO A 375 -8.51 -28.36 -19.20
C PRO A 375 -8.74 -28.55 -17.71
N GLU A 376 -9.94 -29.00 -17.31
CA GLU A 376 -10.35 -29.18 -15.91
C GLU A 376 -9.96 -30.55 -15.32
N LEU A 377 -9.43 -31.47 -16.13
CA LEU A 377 -9.04 -32.78 -15.63
C LEU A 377 -7.83 -32.64 -14.68
N THR A 378 -7.88 -33.32 -13.54
CA THR A 378 -6.81 -33.31 -12.55
C THR A 378 -5.59 -34.11 -13.03
N VAL A 379 -4.41 -33.78 -12.50
CA VAL A 379 -3.13 -34.36 -12.95
C VAL A 379 -2.51 -35.27 -11.89
N THR A 380 -2.16 -36.49 -12.29
CA THR A 380 -1.44 -37.44 -11.42
C THR A 380 0.06 -37.20 -11.41
N ARG A 381 0.76 -37.72 -10.40
CA ARG A 381 2.23 -37.66 -10.29
C ARG A 381 2.95 -38.24 -11.52
N ALA A 382 2.47 -39.35 -12.07
CA ALA A 382 3.04 -39.93 -13.29
C ALA A 382 2.85 -39.04 -14.52
N GLN A 383 1.67 -38.42 -14.67
CA GLN A 383 1.41 -37.46 -15.76
C GLN A 383 2.28 -36.21 -15.61
N TYR A 384 2.39 -35.66 -14.39
CA TYR A 384 3.29 -34.53 -14.14
C TYR A 384 4.75 -34.85 -14.50
N ALA A 385 5.23 -36.06 -14.16
CA ALA A 385 6.57 -36.51 -14.55
C ALA A 385 6.77 -36.50 -16.07
N THR A 386 5.76 -36.91 -16.86
CA THR A 386 5.84 -36.82 -18.33
C THR A 386 6.01 -35.40 -18.82
N PHE A 387 5.23 -34.46 -18.29
CA PHE A 387 5.28 -33.07 -18.72
C PHE A 387 6.63 -32.40 -18.41
N VAL A 388 7.17 -32.56 -17.20
CA VAL A 388 8.49 -31.96 -16.87
C VAL A 388 9.65 -32.65 -17.61
N SER A 389 9.56 -33.95 -17.86
CA SER A 389 10.57 -34.70 -18.63
C SER A 389 10.60 -34.32 -20.12
N GLN A 390 9.47 -33.88 -20.66
CA GLN A 390 9.36 -33.38 -22.04
C GLN A 390 9.73 -31.89 -22.13
N ALA A 391 9.36 -31.10 -21.12
CA ALA A 391 9.60 -29.66 -21.09
C ALA A 391 11.08 -29.30 -20.87
N PHE A 392 11.79 -30.07 -20.04
CA PHE A 392 13.14 -29.73 -19.61
C PHE A 392 14.14 -30.83 -19.93
N GLN A 393 15.34 -30.37 -20.31
CA GLN A 393 16.52 -31.20 -20.51
C GLN A 393 17.61 -30.62 -19.62
N LEU A 394 17.64 -31.08 -18.36
CA LEU A 394 18.61 -30.66 -17.35
C LEU A 394 19.61 -31.80 -17.08
N PRO A 395 20.83 -31.47 -16.60
CA PRO A 395 21.78 -32.48 -16.15
C PRO A 395 21.19 -33.37 -15.07
N ASP A 396 21.61 -34.63 -15.04
CA ASP A 396 21.19 -35.56 -13.99
C ASP A 396 21.89 -35.19 -12.67
N THR A 397 21.08 -34.81 -11.69
CA THR A 397 21.49 -34.36 -10.34
C THR A 397 21.60 -35.50 -9.34
N VAL A 398 20.94 -36.62 -9.61
CA VAL A 398 20.89 -37.82 -8.74
C VAL A 398 20.82 -39.10 -9.56
N THR A 399 21.24 -40.22 -8.97
CA THR A 399 21.05 -41.55 -9.56
C THR A 399 19.56 -41.96 -9.50
N PRO A 400 18.97 -42.49 -10.58
CA PRO A 400 17.55 -42.87 -10.57
C PRO A 400 17.29 -44.02 -9.60
N ALA A 401 16.27 -43.86 -8.74
CA ALA A 401 15.84 -44.90 -7.82
C ALA A 401 14.69 -45.71 -8.44
N SER A 402 14.66 -47.02 -8.18
CA SER A 402 13.51 -47.87 -8.48
C SER A 402 12.49 -47.77 -7.35
N PHE A 403 11.20 -47.63 -7.70
CA PHE A 403 10.10 -47.56 -6.73
C PHE A 403 9.31 -48.87 -6.71
N SER A 404 8.88 -49.30 -5.52
CA SER A 404 8.18 -50.60 -5.36
C SER A 404 6.83 -50.65 -6.07
N ASP A 405 6.18 -49.50 -6.27
CA ASP A 405 4.87 -49.34 -6.89
C ASP A 405 4.92 -48.85 -8.34
N VAL A 406 6.11 -48.83 -8.96
CA VAL A 406 6.31 -48.53 -10.39
C VAL A 406 6.97 -49.72 -11.08
N PRO A 407 6.16 -50.63 -11.65
CA PRO A 407 6.67 -51.76 -12.42
C PRO A 407 7.56 -51.32 -13.60
N SER A 408 8.50 -52.17 -14.02
CA SER A 408 9.40 -51.88 -15.15
C SER A 408 8.70 -51.67 -16.49
N ASN A 409 7.48 -52.18 -16.64
CA ASN A 409 6.61 -51.99 -17.79
C ASN A 409 5.58 -50.85 -17.61
N PHE A 410 5.65 -50.07 -16.52
CA PHE A 410 4.75 -48.95 -16.30
C PHE A 410 4.95 -47.89 -17.39
N TRP A 411 3.86 -47.39 -17.97
CA TRP A 411 3.90 -46.53 -19.16
C TRP A 411 4.75 -45.26 -18.98
N ALA A 412 4.81 -44.70 -17.76
CA ALA A 412 5.59 -43.51 -17.44
C ALA A 412 6.95 -43.78 -16.78
N VAL A 413 7.42 -45.05 -16.71
CA VAL A 413 8.64 -45.42 -15.96
C VAL A 413 9.87 -44.59 -16.35
N ARG A 414 10.05 -44.33 -17.66
CA ARG A 414 11.16 -43.51 -18.17
C ARG A 414 11.04 -42.04 -17.79
N ALA A 415 9.82 -41.50 -17.86
CA ALA A 415 9.56 -40.11 -17.51
C ALA A 415 9.71 -39.87 -16.00
N ILE A 416 9.28 -40.83 -15.17
CA ILE A 416 9.46 -40.81 -13.71
C ILE A 416 10.95 -40.79 -13.38
N ALA A 417 11.72 -41.71 -13.97
CA ALA A 417 13.18 -41.74 -13.77
C ALA A 417 13.82 -40.40 -14.17
N LYS A 418 13.45 -39.84 -15.34
CA LYS A 418 14.04 -38.57 -15.81
C LYS A 418 13.64 -37.37 -14.95
N ALA A 419 12.38 -37.28 -14.53
CA ALA A 419 11.92 -36.23 -13.63
C ALA A 419 12.63 -36.29 -12.26
N GLN A 420 12.98 -37.50 -11.81
CA GLN A 420 13.77 -37.70 -10.59
C GLN A 420 15.21 -37.25 -10.78
N THR A 421 15.88 -37.70 -11.83
CA THR A 421 17.28 -37.33 -12.06
C THR A 421 17.44 -35.83 -12.27
N MET A 422 16.46 -35.14 -12.86
CA MET A 422 16.45 -33.68 -12.99
C MET A 422 16.04 -32.92 -11.72
N GLY A 423 15.73 -33.60 -10.61
CA GLY A 423 15.45 -32.96 -9.32
C GLY A 423 14.03 -32.40 -9.14
N PHE A 424 13.12 -32.59 -10.11
CA PHE A 424 11.72 -32.17 -9.99
C PHE A 424 10.95 -33.04 -8.99
N LEU A 425 11.06 -34.36 -9.10
CA LEU A 425 10.32 -35.30 -8.27
C LEU A 425 11.22 -36.18 -7.41
N SER A 426 10.69 -36.58 -6.27
CA SER A 426 11.28 -37.61 -5.42
C SER A 426 10.21 -38.62 -5.01
N GLY A 427 10.63 -39.83 -4.65
CA GLY A 427 9.77 -40.80 -4.00
C GLY A 427 9.55 -40.48 -2.53
N PHE A 428 8.67 -41.24 -1.91
CA PHE A 428 8.37 -41.16 -0.49
C PHE A 428 9.37 -42.01 0.31
N ALA A 429 9.48 -41.72 1.60
CA ALA A 429 10.40 -42.42 2.51
C ALA A 429 10.11 -43.93 2.64
N ASP A 430 8.90 -44.37 2.28
CA ASP A 430 8.48 -45.77 2.26
C ASP A 430 8.90 -46.53 0.99
N GLY A 431 9.67 -45.89 0.09
CA GLY A 431 10.14 -46.49 -1.17
C GLY A 431 9.12 -46.45 -2.32
N THR A 432 7.97 -45.79 -2.14
CA THR A 432 6.94 -45.64 -3.18
C THR A 432 7.07 -44.34 -3.97
N PHE A 433 6.53 -44.30 -5.19
CA PHE A 433 6.39 -43.09 -6.01
C PHE A 433 4.96 -42.54 -6.02
N ARG A 434 3.95 -43.41 -5.87
CA ARG A 434 2.51 -43.13 -5.93
C ARG A 434 2.08 -42.55 -7.28
N PRO A 435 2.27 -43.27 -8.40
CA PRO A 435 2.11 -42.73 -9.75
C PRO A 435 0.70 -42.22 -10.08
N ASN A 436 -0.33 -42.84 -9.49
CA ASN A 436 -1.74 -42.48 -9.72
C ASN A 436 -2.27 -41.44 -8.74
N GLN A 437 -1.46 -40.98 -7.78
CA GLN A 437 -1.87 -39.95 -6.84
C GLN A 437 -1.93 -38.60 -7.55
N ASN A 438 -3.03 -37.87 -7.35
CA ASN A 438 -3.19 -36.50 -7.81
C ASN A 438 -2.26 -35.53 -7.06
N MET A 439 -1.71 -34.55 -7.77
CA MET A 439 -0.82 -33.55 -7.17
C MET A 439 -1.60 -32.31 -6.72
N SER A 440 -1.25 -31.79 -5.54
CA SER A 440 -1.71 -30.46 -5.14
C SER A 440 -0.92 -29.36 -5.86
N ARG A 441 -1.51 -28.17 -5.90
CA ARG A 441 -0.92 -26.99 -6.52
C ARG A 441 0.40 -26.59 -5.87
N ILE A 442 0.49 -26.66 -4.54
CA ILE A 442 1.71 -26.36 -3.80
C ILE A 442 2.85 -27.34 -4.14
N GLN A 443 2.54 -28.64 -4.28
CA GLN A 443 3.54 -29.66 -4.62
C GLN A 443 4.15 -29.43 -6.01
N VAL A 444 3.35 -28.98 -6.97
CA VAL A 444 3.85 -28.64 -8.31
C VAL A 444 4.75 -27.40 -8.27
N ILE A 445 4.37 -26.37 -7.52
CA ILE A 445 5.18 -25.14 -7.37
C ILE A 445 6.54 -25.47 -6.74
N GLU A 446 6.56 -26.22 -5.65
CA GLU A 446 7.80 -26.67 -5.00
C GLU A 446 8.68 -27.48 -5.95
N SER A 447 8.08 -28.44 -6.66
CA SER A 447 8.78 -29.27 -7.65
C SER A 447 9.42 -28.44 -8.76
N LEU A 448 8.70 -27.45 -9.31
CA LEU A 448 9.23 -26.57 -10.35
C LEU A 448 10.34 -25.65 -9.83
N VAL A 449 10.15 -25.02 -8.66
CA VAL A 449 11.19 -24.15 -8.04
C VAL A 449 12.45 -24.94 -7.75
N LYS A 450 12.31 -26.14 -7.19
CA LYS A 450 13.43 -27.02 -6.85
C LYS A 450 14.12 -27.56 -8.10
N GLY A 451 13.38 -28.13 -9.05
CA GLY A 451 13.95 -28.74 -10.25
C GLY A 451 14.65 -27.73 -11.17
N LEU A 452 14.24 -26.46 -11.13
CA LEU A 452 14.85 -25.37 -11.89
C LEU A 452 15.88 -24.54 -11.11
N ASP A 453 16.14 -24.90 -9.86
CA ASP A 453 17.04 -24.18 -8.96
C ASP A 453 16.74 -22.66 -8.87
N LEU A 454 15.45 -22.32 -8.77
CA LEU A 454 15.02 -20.92 -8.68
C LEU A 454 15.21 -20.38 -7.26
N SER A 455 15.68 -19.15 -7.15
CA SER A 455 15.91 -18.43 -5.89
C SER A 455 15.50 -16.95 -5.97
N GLY A 456 15.54 -16.26 -4.82
CA GLY A 456 15.30 -14.81 -4.74
C GLY A 456 13.87 -14.40 -4.34
N GLY A 457 13.07 -15.32 -3.79
CA GLY A 457 11.75 -14.99 -3.23
C GLY A 457 11.81 -14.18 -1.93
N THR A 458 10.92 -13.21 -1.77
CA THR A 458 10.76 -12.43 -0.53
C THR A 458 9.45 -12.81 0.18
N PRO A 459 9.41 -12.93 1.52
CA PRO A 459 8.17 -13.22 2.24
C PRO A 459 7.04 -12.21 1.97
N ASN A 460 7.40 -10.97 1.62
CA ASN A 460 6.45 -9.91 1.27
C ASN A 460 5.71 -10.17 -0.04
N SER A 461 6.30 -10.90 -0.99
CA SER A 461 5.62 -11.29 -2.23
C SER A 461 4.34 -12.10 -1.97
N LEU A 462 4.24 -12.79 -0.83
CA LEU A 462 3.08 -13.57 -0.43
C LEU A 462 1.87 -12.71 -0.02
N GLN A 463 2.05 -11.41 0.22
CA GLN A 463 0.96 -10.49 0.56
C GLN A 463 -0.05 -10.33 -0.57
N VAL A 464 0.33 -10.66 -1.81
CA VAL A 464 -0.58 -10.73 -2.94
C VAL A 464 -1.68 -11.78 -2.75
N TYR A 465 -1.46 -12.80 -1.90
CA TYR A 465 -2.43 -13.87 -1.68
C TYR A 465 -3.29 -13.62 -0.44
N ARG A 466 -4.62 -13.64 -0.60
CA ARG A 466 -5.59 -13.57 0.51
C ARG A 466 -5.59 -14.85 1.34
N ASP A 467 -5.35 -15.98 0.69
CA ASP A 467 -5.29 -17.30 1.29
C ASP A 467 -3.87 -17.70 1.72
N ARG A 468 -2.94 -16.74 1.83
CA ARG A 468 -1.54 -16.98 2.24
C ARG A 468 -1.39 -17.74 3.57
N ALA A 469 -2.37 -17.63 4.46
CA ALA A 469 -2.41 -18.39 5.71
C ALA A 469 -2.51 -19.91 5.49
N GLN A 470 -2.96 -20.37 4.32
CA GLN A 470 -3.01 -21.78 3.94
C GLN A 470 -1.69 -22.29 3.35
N ILE A 471 -0.72 -21.41 3.11
CA ILE A 471 0.60 -21.80 2.59
C ILE A 471 1.38 -22.45 3.74
N PRO A 472 1.79 -23.72 3.62
CA PRO A 472 2.62 -24.35 4.64
C PRO A 472 3.94 -23.58 4.80
N SER A 473 4.41 -23.41 6.04
CA SER A 473 5.60 -22.60 6.33
C SER A 473 6.86 -23.12 5.61
N GLN A 474 7.00 -24.44 5.48
CA GLN A 474 8.08 -25.07 4.72
C GLN A 474 8.04 -24.77 3.21
N SER A 475 6.86 -24.46 2.68
CA SER A 475 6.61 -24.18 1.26
C SER A 475 6.64 -22.68 0.95
N ALA A 476 6.59 -21.83 1.97
CA ALA A 476 6.46 -20.38 1.84
C ALA A 476 7.60 -19.76 1.01
N GLY A 477 8.84 -20.23 1.18
CA GLY A 477 9.99 -19.76 0.40
C GLY A 477 9.90 -20.12 -1.08
N ALA A 478 9.41 -21.32 -1.40
CA ALA A 478 9.20 -21.75 -2.78
C ALA A 478 8.08 -20.95 -3.46
N VAL A 479 6.95 -20.75 -2.76
CA VAL A 479 5.87 -19.90 -3.27
C VAL A 479 6.36 -18.48 -3.47
N ALA A 480 7.04 -17.89 -2.50
CA ALA A 480 7.57 -16.54 -2.60
C ALA A 480 8.51 -16.38 -3.80
N THR A 481 9.37 -17.39 -4.04
CA THR A 481 10.26 -17.41 -5.19
C THR A 481 9.48 -17.50 -6.50
N ALA A 482 8.51 -18.40 -6.57
CA ALA A 482 7.66 -18.56 -7.74
C ALA A 482 6.86 -17.29 -8.04
N THR A 483 6.33 -16.61 -7.02
CA THR A 483 5.61 -15.33 -7.15
C THR A 483 6.54 -14.22 -7.62
N GLN A 484 7.72 -14.08 -7.01
CA GLN A 484 8.71 -13.07 -7.38
C GLN A 484 9.20 -13.24 -8.82
N LYS A 485 9.34 -14.49 -9.28
CA LYS A 485 9.74 -14.82 -10.67
C LYS A 485 8.58 -14.78 -11.66
N ARG A 486 7.38 -14.38 -11.22
CA ARG A 486 6.16 -14.34 -12.04
C ARG A 486 5.79 -15.71 -12.64
N MET A 487 6.16 -16.80 -11.95
CA MET A 487 5.82 -18.17 -12.36
C MET A 487 4.36 -18.51 -12.07
N ILE A 488 3.79 -17.94 -11.01
CA ILE A 488 2.45 -18.27 -10.56
C ILE A 488 1.41 -17.65 -11.50
N VAL A 489 0.49 -18.48 -11.98
CA VAL A 489 -0.67 -18.05 -12.79
C VAL A 489 -1.96 -18.48 -12.10
N ASN A 490 -2.75 -17.52 -11.64
CA ASN A 490 -3.97 -17.72 -10.86
C ASN A 490 -5.20 -17.24 -11.64
N HIS A 491 -6.19 -18.13 -11.84
CA HIS A 491 -7.47 -17.81 -12.47
C HIS A 491 -8.62 -18.44 -11.67
N PRO A 492 -9.77 -17.75 -11.52
CA PRO A 492 -10.04 -16.37 -11.97
C PRO A 492 -9.51 -15.30 -11.01
N LEU A 493 -9.25 -15.66 -9.75
CA LEU A 493 -8.79 -14.75 -8.71
C LEU A 493 -7.27 -14.77 -8.62
N VAL A 494 -6.62 -13.72 -9.13
CA VAL A 494 -5.15 -13.60 -9.17
C VAL A 494 -4.54 -13.62 -7.75
N ASP A 495 -5.29 -13.13 -6.76
CA ASP A 495 -4.94 -13.06 -5.34
C ASP A 495 -5.33 -14.30 -4.51
N MET A 496 -5.68 -15.42 -5.14
CA MET A 496 -5.99 -16.69 -4.46
C MET A 496 -5.10 -17.82 -5.00
N LEU A 497 -4.17 -18.31 -4.17
CA LEU A 497 -3.24 -19.35 -4.57
C LEU A 497 -3.88 -20.75 -4.61
N ASN A 498 -4.82 -21.03 -3.71
CA ASN A 498 -5.44 -22.33 -3.43
C ASN A 498 -4.39 -23.46 -3.25
N PRO A 499 -3.45 -23.33 -2.29
CA PRO A 499 -2.26 -24.17 -2.23
C PRO A 499 -2.56 -25.66 -2.06
N MET A 500 -3.62 -26.01 -1.34
CA MET A 500 -4.00 -27.39 -1.03
C MET A 500 -4.90 -28.04 -2.08
N GLN A 501 -5.37 -27.29 -3.09
CA GLN A 501 -6.24 -27.83 -4.13
C GLN A 501 -5.46 -28.73 -5.09
N THR A 502 -6.10 -29.80 -5.58
CA THR A 502 -5.54 -30.61 -6.67
C THR A 502 -5.45 -29.79 -7.94
N ILE A 503 -4.31 -29.85 -8.63
CA ILE A 503 -4.06 -29.06 -9.84
C ILE A 503 -4.73 -29.68 -11.07
N THR A 504 -5.31 -28.83 -11.93
CA THR A 504 -5.86 -29.23 -13.24
C THR A 504 -4.82 -29.16 -14.36
N ARG A 505 -5.09 -29.79 -15.50
CA ARG A 505 -4.24 -29.75 -16.70
C ARG A 505 -3.99 -28.32 -17.19
N ALA A 506 -5.00 -27.46 -17.17
CA ALA A 506 -4.84 -26.06 -17.55
C ALA A 506 -3.94 -25.29 -16.57
N GLN A 507 -4.17 -25.45 -15.27
CA GLN A 507 -3.37 -24.79 -14.24
C GLN A 507 -1.90 -25.23 -14.31
N LEU A 508 -1.65 -26.53 -14.51
CA LEU A 508 -0.30 -27.04 -14.70
C LEU A 508 0.33 -26.50 -15.98
N SER A 509 -0.41 -26.45 -17.09
CA SER A 509 0.10 -25.91 -18.36
C SER A 509 0.54 -24.45 -18.23
N ALA A 510 -0.21 -23.64 -17.49
CA ALA A 510 0.15 -22.26 -17.24
C ALA A 510 1.44 -22.12 -16.41
N LEU A 511 1.56 -22.87 -15.29
CA LEU A 511 2.77 -22.86 -14.46
C LEU A 511 4.00 -23.37 -15.24
N LEU A 512 3.83 -24.47 -15.99
CA LEU A 512 4.90 -25.08 -16.78
C LEU A 512 5.37 -24.17 -17.91
N TYR A 513 4.44 -23.49 -18.59
CA TYR A 513 4.81 -22.53 -19.63
C TYR A 513 5.55 -21.32 -19.04
N GLN A 514 5.11 -20.76 -17.90
CA GLN A 514 5.86 -19.68 -17.25
C GLN A 514 7.26 -20.13 -16.81
N ALA A 515 7.40 -21.37 -16.35
CA ALA A 515 8.70 -21.95 -16.04
C ALA A 515 9.63 -22.04 -17.28
N LEU A 516 9.09 -22.31 -18.47
CA LEU A 516 9.84 -22.23 -19.73
C LEU A 516 10.23 -20.79 -20.07
N VAL A 517 9.36 -19.80 -19.83
CA VAL A 517 9.69 -18.39 -20.03
C VAL A 517 10.83 -17.95 -19.11
N ILE A 518 10.77 -18.29 -17.81
CA ILE A 518 11.79 -17.95 -16.80
C ILE A 518 13.15 -18.52 -17.17
N THR A 519 13.19 -19.69 -17.80
CA THR A 519 14.42 -20.37 -18.23
C THR A 519 14.87 -19.99 -19.65
N GLY A 520 14.22 -19.02 -20.29
CA GLY A 520 14.55 -18.56 -21.64
C GLY A 520 14.16 -19.53 -22.77
N ARG A 521 13.30 -20.51 -22.49
CA ARG A 521 12.85 -21.57 -23.41
C ARG A 521 11.43 -21.37 -23.96
N GLY A 522 10.76 -20.28 -23.58
CA GLY A 522 9.44 -19.89 -24.07
C GLY A 522 9.33 -18.39 -24.26
N TRP A 523 8.46 -17.94 -25.17
CA TRP A 523 8.17 -16.52 -25.33
C TRP A 523 7.21 -16.05 -24.24
N ALA A 524 7.44 -14.85 -23.71
CA ALA A 524 6.53 -14.24 -22.76
C ALA A 524 5.12 -14.14 -23.35
N ILE A 525 4.13 -14.68 -22.64
CA ILE A 525 2.72 -14.56 -22.97
C ILE A 525 2.14 -13.48 -22.08
N ALA A 526 1.55 -12.44 -22.68
CA ALA A 526 0.76 -11.47 -21.94
C ALA A 526 -0.50 -12.17 -21.42
N SER A 527 -0.58 -12.36 -20.10
CA SER A 527 -1.75 -12.93 -19.45
C SER A 527 -2.07 -12.15 -18.18
N PRO A 528 -3.32 -11.67 -18.02
CA PRO A 528 -3.79 -11.01 -16.80
C PRO A 528 -3.82 -11.92 -15.56
N PHE A 529 -3.61 -13.22 -15.74
CA PHE A 529 -3.59 -14.21 -14.65
C PHE A 529 -2.21 -14.45 -14.07
N ILE A 530 -1.15 -13.97 -14.74
CA ILE A 530 0.19 -14.03 -14.19
C ILE A 530 0.19 -13.16 -12.95
N VAL A 531 0.49 -13.76 -11.80
CA VAL A 531 0.51 -13.07 -10.52
C VAL A 531 1.70 -12.11 -10.52
N GLU A 532 1.38 -10.83 -10.49
CA GLU A 532 2.36 -9.80 -10.18
C GLU A 532 2.67 -9.87 -8.68
N PRO A 533 3.94 -9.94 -8.25
CA PRO A 533 4.24 -9.79 -6.84
C PRO A 533 3.64 -8.47 -6.35
N ALA A 534 3.07 -8.45 -5.14
CA ALA A 534 2.54 -7.22 -4.54
C ALA A 534 3.57 -6.10 -4.74
N LEU A 535 3.15 -5.00 -5.38
CA LEU A 535 4.00 -3.86 -5.70
C LEU A 535 4.93 -3.60 -4.52
N GLU A 536 6.23 -3.50 -4.82
CA GLU A 536 7.27 -3.23 -3.83
C GLU A 536 6.73 -2.26 -2.78
N MET A 537 6.86 -2.60 -1.49
CA MET A 537 6.66 -1.60 -0.44
C MET A 537 7.34 -0.32 -0.91
N PRO A 538 6.76 0.88 -0.77
CA PRO A 538 7.44 2.10 -1.15
C PRO A 538 8.81 2.12 -0.46
N SER A 539 9.87 1.76 -1.20
CA SER A 539 11.23 1.80 -0.70
C SER A 539 11.63 3.24 -0.93
N PHE A 540 11.44 4.05 0.11
CA PHE A 540 12.00 5.39 0.05
C PHE A 540 13.50 5.26 0.22
N SER A 541 14.25 5.69 -0.79
CA SER A 541 15.72 5.53 -0.82
C SER A 541 16.39 6.17 0.40
N ASP A 542 15.79 7.22 0.94
CA ASP A 542 16.29 8.01 2.06
C ASP A 542 15.80 7.56 3.45
N ILE A 543 15.10 6.43 3.54
CA ILE A 543 14.74 5.83 4.84
C ILE A 543 15.54 4.56 5.15
N GLU A 544 16.43 4.12 4.26
CA GLU A 544 17.32 3.00 4.55
C GLU A 544 18.26 3.35 5.71
N GLY A 545 18.31 2.49 6.73
CA GLY A 545 19.03 2.77 7.99
C GLY A 545 18.41 3.84 8.89
N HIS A 546 17.32 4.51 8.47
CA HIS A 546 16.70 5.57 9.25
C HIS A 546 15.87 4.99 10.42
N TRP A 547 15.98 5.59 11.62
CA TRP A 547 15.31 5.11 12.84
C TRP A 547 13.79 4.99 12.71
N ALA A 548 13.18 5.89 11.92
CA ALA A 548 11.75 5.93 11.70
C ALA A 548 11.26 4.99 10.57
N ALA A 549 12.17 4.30 9.87
CA ALA A 549 11.83 3.48 8.70
C ALA A 549 10.71 2.46 8.95
N PRO A 550 10.66 1.75 10.10
CA PRO A 550 9.57 0.81 10.36
C PRO A 550 8.19 1.48 10.42
N PHE A 551 8.09 2.66 11.03
CA PHE A 551 6.83 3.42 11.12
C PHE A 551 6.42 3.99 9.76
N ILE A 552 7.38 4.55 9.01
CA ILE A 552 7.16 5.12 7.68
C ILE A 552 6.70 4.02 6.73
N ARG A 553 7.39 2.87 6.68
CA ARG A 553 6.95 1.72 5.88
C ARG A 553 5.59 1.23 6.32
N GLY A 554 5.32 1.18 7.62
CA GLY A 554 4.03 0.75 8.17
C GLY A 554 2.85 1.65 7.77
N LEU A 555 3.04 2.97 7.71
CA LEU A 555 2.02 3.89 7.20
C LEU A 555 1.91 3.84 5.67
N ALA A 556 3.05 3.70 4.97
CA ALA A 556 3.10 3.66 3.51
C ALA A 556 2.44 2.39 2.96
N SER A 557 2.66 1.24 3.61
CA SER A 557 2.02 -0.04 3.26
C SER A 557 0.50 -0.03 3.45
N GLN A 558 0.00 0.85 4.31
CA GLN A 558 -1.44 1.06 4.52
C GLN A 558 -2.02 2.15 3.61
N GLY A 559 -1.19 2.75 2.75
CA GLY A 559 -1.60 3.78 1.81
C GLY A 559 -1.85 5.16 2.42
N PHE A 560 -1.52 5.36 3.72
CA PHE A 560 -1.75 6.63 4.42
C PHE A 560 -0.72 7.71 4.08
N ILE A 561 0.50 7.31 3.73
CA ILE A 561 1.56 8.22 3.29
C ILE A 561 2.17 7.77 1.98
N ARG A 562 2.70 8.73 1.24
CA ARG A 562 3.43 8.53 0.00
C ARG A 562 4.72 9.35 0.03
N GLY A 563 5.73 8.88 -0.69
CA GLY A 563 6.98 9.60 -0.91
C GLY A 563 6.83 10.67 -1.99
N PHE A 564 7.90 11.42 -2.16
CA PHE A 564 8.10 12.35 -3.25
C PHE A 564 8.42 11.60 -4.55
N VAL A 565 8.30 12.33 -5.67
CA VAL A 565 8.48 11.78 -7.02
C VAL A 565 9.90 11.25 -7.25
N ASP A 566 10.88 11.79 -6.53
CA ASP A 566 12.29 11.36 -6.55
C ASP A 566 12.53 10.04 -5.78
N GLY A 567 11.47 9.39 -5.29
CA GLY A 567 11.57 8.16 -4.52
C GLY A 567 11.97 8.37 -3.06
N THR A 568 12.00 9.61 -2.56
CA THR A 568 12.34 9.92 -1.16
C THR A 568 11.10 10.12 -0.28
N PHE A 569 11.21 9.99 1.03
CA PHE A 569 10.19 10.38 2.00
C PHE A 569 10.50 11.71 2.71
N ARG A 570 11.78 12.10 2.69
CA ARG A 570 12.41 13.22 3.40
C ARG A 570 12.12 13.18 4.89
N PRO A 571 12.56 12.12 5.61
CA PRO A 571 12.18 11.91 7.01
C PRO A 571 12.60 13.07 7.93
N ASN A 572 13.71 13.75 7.60
CA ASN A 572 14.24 14.87 8.38
C ASN A 572 13.64 16.24 8.01
N ALA A 573 12.83 16.34 6.96
CA ALA A 573 12.17 17.60 6.63
C ALA A 573 11.08 17.91 7.67
N LEU A 574 10.85 19.20 7.91
CA LEU A 574 9.81 19.67 8.83
C LEU A 574 8.42 19.46 8.20
N MET A 575 7.40 19.25 9.04
CA MET A 575 6.02 19.10 8.58
C MET A 575 5.18 20.33 8.95
N THR A 576 4.49 20.89 7.96
CA THR A 576 3.56 22.01 8.14
C THR A 576 2.24 21.56 8.76
N ARG A 577 1.50 22.51 9.35
CA ARG A 577 0.16 22.28 9.90
C ARG A 577 -0.84 21.79 8.84
N ALA A 578 -0.76 22.28 7.60
CA ALA A 578 -1.63 21.83 6.51
C ALA A 578 -1.34 20.40 6.07
N GLU A 579 -0.06 20.01 5.94
CA GLU A 579 0.34 18.64 5.61
C GLU A 579 -0.11 17.65 6.68
N TYR A 580 0.01 18.02 7.95
CA TYR A 580 -0.47 17.19 9.05
C TYR A 580 -1.99 17.08 9.09
N ALA A 581 -2.74 18.15 8.80
CA ALA A 581 -4.19 18.08 8.66
C ALA A 581 -4.61 17.10 7.56
N ALA A 582 -3.88 17.07 6.44
CA ALA A 582 -4.06 16.11 5.37
C ALA A 582 -3.73 14.68 5.83
N LEU A 583 -2.60 14.49 6.54
CA LEU A 583 -2.22 13.19 7.11
C LEU A 583 -3.29 12.65 8.06
N LEU A 584 -3.76 13.46 9.02
CA LEU A 584 -4.80 13.08 9.96
C LEU A 584 -6.12 12.76 9.25
N SER A 585 -6.51 13.56 8.26
CA SER A 585 -7.74 13.34 7.49
C SER A 585 -7.68 12.04 6.67
N GLY A 586 -6.53 11.73 6.07
CA GLY A 586 -6.31 10.48 5.35
C GLY A 586 -6.21 9.26 6.27
N THR A 587 -5.63 9.44 7.47
CA THR A 587 -5.34 8.35 8.39
C THR A 587 -6.52 8.00 9.30
N PHE A 588 -7.19 9.00 9.88
CA PHE A 588 -8.24 8.80 10.89
C PHE A 588 -9.65 9.14 10.40
N ASN A 589 -9.77 9.79 9.25
CA ASN A 589 -11.04 10.30 8.71
C ASN A 589 -11.92 10.96 9.79
N PRO A 590 -11.48 12.06 10.43
CA PRO A 590 -12.16 12.66 11.57
C PRO A 590 -13.62 12.98 11.29
N LEU A 591 -14.51 12.46 12.13
CA LEU A 591 -15.94 12.76 12.08
C LEU A 591 -16.20 14.14 12.70
N PRO A 592 -17.15 14.93 12.17
CA PRO A 592 -17.43 16.26 12.69
C PRO A 592 -18.10 16.22 14.08
N ASP A 593 -17.47 16.85 15.06
CA ASP A 593 -17.89 16.97 16.47
C ASP A 593 -17.85 18.45 16.97
N ARG A 594 -17.51 19.39 16.10
CA ARG A 594 -17.73 20.83 16.31
C ARG A 594 -18.18 21.51 15.02
N PRO A 595 -18.91 22.65 15.10
CA PRO A 595 -19.33 23.39 13.90
C PRO A 595 -18.13 23.84 13.07
N ALA A 596 -18.35 24.07 11.78
CA ALA A 596 -17.32 24.66 10.91
C ALA A 596 -17.08 26.13 11.30
N VAL A 597 -15.85 26.60 11.14
CA VAL A 597 -15.47 28.01 11.29
C VAL A 597 -14.71 28.48 10.06
N THR A 598 -14.73 29.76 9.72
CA THR A 598 -13.83 30.29 8.69
C THR A 598 -12.52 30.72 9.34
N PHE A 599 -11.39 30.36 8.74
CA PHE A 599 -10.09 30.88 9.14
C PHE A 599 -9.67 31.96 8.15
N ASP A 600 -9.18 33.08 8.67
CA ASP A 600 -8.87 34.27 7.86
C ASP A 600 -7.75 34.01 6.83
N ASP A 601 -6.84 33.08 7.16
CA ASP A 601 -5.67 32.71 6.37
C ASP A 601 -5.83 31.38 5.61
N VAL A 602 -7.04 30.81 5.56
CA VAL A 602 -7.37 29.61 4.77
C VAL A 602 -8.50 29.91 3.79
N PRO A 603 -8.18 30.44 2.60
CA PRO A 603 -9.17 30.63 1.54
C PRO A 603 -9.83 29.30 1.14
N ASN A 604 -11.09 29.33 0.71
CA ASN A 604 -11.79 28.13 0.22
C ASN A 604 -11.10 27.45 -0.99
N SER A 605 -10.25 28.20 -1.72
CA SER A 605 -9.43 27.69 -2.82
C SER A 605 -8.11 27.05 -2.37
N PHE A 606 -7.73 27.18 -1.10
CA PHE A 606 -6.51 26.56 -0.57
C PHE A 606 -6.61 25.04 -0.65
N TRP A 607 -5.57 24.38 -1.14
CA TRP A 607 -5.57 22.93 -1.42
C TRP A 607 -5.98 22.09 -0.20
N ALA A 608 -5.62 22.54 1.01
CA ALA A 608 -5.93 21.85 2.24
C ALA A 608 -7.20 22.35 2.94
N ALA A 609 -7.96 23.31 2.39
CA ALA A 609 -9.11 23.91 3.06
C ALA A 609 -10.13 22.85 3.56
N GLY A 610 -10.43 21.86 2.72
CA GLY A 610 -11.34 20.77 3.07
C GLY A 610 -10.82 19.84 4.18
N VAL A 611 -9.54 19.45 4.12
CA VAL A 611 -8.93 18.57 5.13
C VAL A 611 -8.63 19.30 6.44
N ILE A 612 -8.32 20.59 6.38
CA ILE A 612 -8.23 21.48 7.55
C ILE A 612 -9.59 21.57 8.23
N GLN A 613 -10.67 21.79 7.47
CA GLN A 613 -12.02 21.79 8.04
C GLN A 613 -12.39 20.44 8.65
N ARG A 614 -12.00 19.32 8.03
CA ARG A 614 -12.26 17.99 8.59
C ARG A 614 -11.54 17.76 9.91
N ALA A 615 -10.22 17.99 9.93
CA ALA A 615 -9.40 17.87 11.14
C ALA A 615 -9.85 18.84 12.24
N TYR A 616 -10.26 20.06 11.85
CA TYR A 616 -10.86 21.01 12.76
C TYR A 616 -12.16 20.46 13.32
N ARG A 617 -13.16 20.19 12.49
CA ARG A 617 -14.49 19.77 12.96
C ARG A 617 -14.43 18.49 13.79
N GLY A 618 -13.47 17.59 13.56
CA GLY A 618 -13.28 16.41 14.40
C GLY A 618 -12.47 16.61 15.67
N LYS A 619 -12.15 17.86 16.06
CA LYS A 619 -11.35 18.20 17.26
C LYS A 619 -9.91 17.65 17.25
N TRP A 620 -9.37 17.32 16.08
CA TRP A 620 -7.97 16.89 15.97
C TRP A 620 -7.00 18.08 15.89
N LEU A 621 -7.41 19.20 15.30
CA LEU A 621 -6.58 20.41 15.17
C LEU A 621 -7.38 21.67 15.43
N SER A 622 -6.86 22.62 16.21
CA SER A 622 -7.51 23.92 16.43
C SER A 622 -6.77 25.06 15.72
N GLY A 623 -7.50 26.13 15.39
CA GLY A 623 -6.90 27.42 15.02
C GLY A 623 -6.44 28.20 16.25
N PHE A 624 -5.92 29.39 16.01
CA PHE A 624 -5.42 30.31 17.03
C PHE A 624 -6.52 31.29 17.45
N GLY A 625 -6.34 31.93 18.61
CA GLY A 625 -7.33 32.86 19.18
C GLY A 625 -7.55 34.14 18.37
N ASP A 626 -6.70 34.40 17.38
CA ASP A 626 -6.78 35.53 16.45
C ASP A 626 -7.60 35.22 15.17
N GLY A 627 -8.21 34.03 15.06
CA GLY A 627 -8.98 33.62 13.89
C GLY A 627 -8.16 32.93 12.78
N SER A 628 -6.84 32.81 12.95
CA SER A 628 -5.95 32.14 11.98
C SER A 628 -5.84 30.62 12.21
N PHE A 629 -5.52 29.86 11.17
CA PHE A 629 -5.11 28.44 11.26
C PHE A 629 -3.60 28.25 11.13
N ARG A 630 -2.92 29.17 10.43
CA ARG A 630 -1.50 29.18 10.06
C ARG A 630 -1.07 27.91 9.32
N PRO A 631 -1.59 27.67 8.10
CA PRO A 631 -1.41 26.40 7.41
C PRO A 631 0.05 26.09 7.03
N GLN A 632 0.89 27.12 6.88
CA GLN A 632 2.29 26.98 6.47
C GLN A 632 3.27 26.91 7.65
N ASP A 633 2.82 27.16 8.88
CA ASP A 633 3.68 27.06 10.05
C ASP A 633 4.08 25.60 10.27
N ASN A 634 5.36 25.38 10.61
CA ASN A 634 5.85 24.06 11.01
C ASN A 634 5.24 23.66 12.36
N LEU A 635 4.87 22.39 12.48
CA LEU A 635 4.34 21.84 13.72
C LEU A 635 5.41 21.75 14.80
N LEU A 636 5.03 22.04 16.03
CA LEU A 636 5.82 21.68 17.20
C LEU A 636 5.50 20.24 17.61
N LYS A 637 6.47 19.54 18.19
CA LYS A 637 6.27 18.19 18.71
C LYS A 637 5.16 18.13 19.75
N LEU A 638 5.06 19.16 20.61
CA LEU A 638 3.94 19.33 21.54
C LEU A 638 2.57 19.42 20.84
N HIS A 639 2.49 20.11 19.71
CA HIS A 639 1.23 20.27 18.97
C HIS A 639 0.74 18.95 18.36
N VAL A 640 1.66 18.06 17.97
CA VAL A 640 1.32 16.71 17.49
C VAL A 640 0.69 15.90 18.62
N LEU A 641 1.29 15.91 19.82
CA LEU A 641 0.78 15.16 20.97
C LEU A 641 -0.58 15.68 21.45
N LEU A 642 -0.75 17.01 21.54
CA LEU A 642 -2.04 17.62 21.86
C LEU A 642 -3.11 17.24 20.84
N SER A 643 -2.75 17.26 19.56
CA SER A 643 -3.62 16.90 18.46
C SER A 643 -4.08 15.44 18.51
N LEU A 644 -3.14 14.51 18.72
CA LEU A 644 -3.45 13.08 18.82
C LEU A 644 -4.24 12.77 20.09
N ALA A 645 -3.88 13.34 21.24
CA ALA A 645 -4.61 13.13 22.48
C ALA A 645 -6.07 13.61 22.39
N SER A 646 -6.28 14.82 21.84
CA SER A 646 -7.61 15.37 21.61
C SER A 646 -8.40 14.56 20.58
N GLY A 647 -7.78 14.25 19.43
CA GLY A 647 -8.42 13.54 18.33
C GLY A 647 -8.82 12.10 18.64
N LEU A 648 -8.02 11.41 19.46
CA LEU A 648 -8.31 10.05 19.95
C LEU A 648 -9.26 10.05 21.16
N GLY A 649 -9.60 11.22 21.71
CA GLY A 649 -10.42 11.33 22.92
C GLY A 649 -9.76 10.69 24.14
N LEU A 650 -8.45 10.88 24.31
CA LEU A 650 -7.74 10.32 25.47
C LEU A 650 -8.17 11.04 26.75
N GLU A 651 -8.45 10.25 27.79
CA GLU A 651 -8.68 10.79 29.13
C GLU A 651 -7.40 11.44 29.69
N PRO A 652 -7.51 12.48 30.55
CA PRO A 652 -6.36 13.10 31.21
C PRO A 652 -5.44 12.06 31.88
N GLY A 653 -4.15 12.07 31.49
CA GLY A 653 -3.20 11.08 31.99
C GLY A 653 -2.57 11.44 33.34
N ASP A 654 -2.00 10.44 34.02
CA ASP A 654 -1.27 10.67 35.27
C ASP A 654 0.01 11.47 35.02
N ARG A 655 0.06 12.69 35.57
CA ARG A 655 1.20 13.60 35.45
C ARG A 655 2.49 13.04 36.06
N GLN A 656 2.43 12.02 36.92
CA GLN A 656 3.63 11.35 37.42
C GLN A 656 4.44 10.69 36.31
N LEU A 657 3.80 10.25 35.21
CA LEU A 657 4.46 9.68 34.05
C LEU A 657 5.41 10.67 33.37
N LEU A 658 5.16 11.99 33.53
CA LEU A 658 6.03 13.03 32.98
C LEU A 658 7.42 13.06 33.65
N ASN A 659 7.59 12.45 34.82
CA ASN A 659 8.91 12.29 35.46
C ASN A 659 9.87 11.42 34.64
N PHE A 660 9.37 10.68 33.66
CA PHE A 660 10.19 9.98 32.69
C PHE A 660 11.05 10.94 31.85
N PHE A 661 10.54 12.14 31.55
CA PHE A 661 11.21 13.12 30.70
C PHE A 661 12.13 14.04 31.51
N THR A 662 13.38 14.19 31.06
CA THR A 662 14.37 15.06 31.69
C THR A 662 14.07 16.54 31.46
N ASP A 663 13.30 16.87 30.44
CA ASP A 663 12.93 18.22 30.05
C ASP A 663 11.44 18.53 30.30
N LYS A 664 10.80 17.79 31.22
CA LYS A 664 9.38 17.94 31.56
C LYS A 664 8.97 19.36 31.95
N ASP A 665 9.89 20.14 32.52
CA ASP A 665 9.62 21.52 32.96
C ASP A 665 9.42 22.48 31.77
N ARG A 666 9.78 22.05 30.55
CA ARG A 666 9.50 22.78 29.30
C ARG A 666 8.10 22.52 28.75
N ILE A 667 7.35 21.57 29.32
CA ILE A 667 5.98 21.25 28.91
C ILE A 667 5.06 22.33 29.52
N PRO A 668 4.33 23.12 28.69
CA PRO A 668 3.40 24.11 29.20
C PRO A 668 2.31 23.47 30.06
N THR A 669 1.85 24.19 31.09
CA THR A 669 0.86 23.69 32.07
C THR A 669 -0.44 23.20 31.42
N TYR A 670 -0.88 23.85 30.34
CA TYR A 670 -2.09 23.46 29.60
C TYR A 670 -1.95 22.12 28.85
N ALA A 671 -0.73 21.62 28.66
CA ALA A 671 -0.46 20.42 27.87
C ALA A 671 -0.06 19.21 28.73
N LEU A 672 0.10 19.38 30.05
CA LEU A 672 0.58 18.32 30.95
C LEU A 672 -0.29 17.07 30.88
N ASP A 673 -1.61 17.21 30.95
CA ASP A 673 -2.53 16.08 30.97
C ASP A 673 -2.55 15.30 29.64
N ALA A 674 -2.51 16.03 28.52
CA ALA A 674 -2.51 15.44 27.19
C ALA A 674 -1.19 14.71 26.89
N VAL A 675 -0.05 15.29 27.28
CA VAL A 675 1.26 14.63 27.13
C VAL A 675 1.35 13.41 28.04
N ALA A 676 0.86 13.50 29.28
CA ALA A 676 0.79 12.36 30.19
C ALA A 676 -0.08 11.24 29.60
N ALA A 677 -1.24 11.59 29.04
CA ALA A 677 -2.15 10.62 28.40
C ALA A 677 -1.49 9.93 27.20
N ALA A 678 -0.86 10.70 26.30
CA ALA A 678 -0.15 10.14 25.15
C ALA A 678 1.03 9.25 25.59
N THR A 679 1.70 9.59 26.69
CA THR A 679 2.80 8.80 27.27
C THR A 679 2.28 7.48 27.83
N ALA A 680 1.15 7.49 28.55
CA ALA A 680 0.50 6.29 29.08
C ALA A 680 0.10 5.29 27.97
N GLN A 681 -0.30 5.81 26.81
CA GLN A 681 -0.75 5.00 25.67
C GLN A 681 0.38 4.61 24.69
N GLU A 682 1.65 4.77 25.08
CA GLU A 682 2.83 4.49 24.23
C GLU A 682 2.80 5.23 22.86
N ILE A 683 2.13 6.39 22.78
CA ILE A 683 2.04 7.20 21.55
C ILE A 683 3.32 8.03 21.35
N VAL A 684 3.98 8.42 22.44
CA VAL A 684 5.18 9.25 22.40
C VAL A 684 6.36 8.45 21.84
N VAL A 685 6.99 8.99 20.80
CA VAL A 685 8.22 8.45 20.20
C VAL A 685 9.31 9.52 20.26
N ASN A 686 10.45 9.18 20.86
CA ASN A 686 11.57 10.08 21.08
C ASN A 686 12.86 9.54 20.46
N HIS A 687 13.46 10.31 19.56
CA HIS A 687 14.74 10.03 18.93
C HIS A 687 15.62 11.28 18.93
N PRO A 688 16.95 11.15 19.11
CA PRO A 688 17.66 9.92 19.49
C PRO A 688 17.56 9.63 20.99
N GLN A 689 17.22 10.64 21.79
CA GLN A 689 17.21 10.55 23.25
C GLN A 689 15.82 10.21 23.76
N LEU A 690 15.63 8.95 24.21
CA LEU A 690 14.32 8.45 24.64
C LEU A 690 13.68 9.30 25.76
N ARG A 691 14.49 9.87 26.66
CA ARG A 691 14.03 10.66 27.82
C ARG A 691 13.91 12.17 27.56
N GLU A 692 14.15 12.65 26.35
CA GLU A 692 13.95 14.07 26.01
C GLU A 692 12.75 14.23 25.09
N LEU A 693 11.71 14.93 25.56
CA LEU A 693 10.51 15.18 24.78
C LEU A 693 10.75 16.25 23.71
N ASN A 694 11.49 17.31 24.03
CA ASN A 694 11.70 18.51 23.21
C ASN A 694 10.37 19.18 22.76
N PRO A 695 9.50 19.58 23.69
CA PRO A 695 8.12 19.99 23.38
C PRO A 695 8.05 21.23 22.46
N ASN A 696 9.02 22.14 22.56
CA ASN A 696 9.05 23.39 21.81
C ASN A 696 9.84 23.30 20.49
N GLN A 697 10.30 22.11 20.11
CA GLN A 697 11.00 21.90 18.85
C GLN A 697 10.01 21.65 17.71
N THR A 698 10.32 22.16 16.51
CA THR A 698 9.58 21.83 15.29
C THR A 698 9.76 20.36 14.94
N ALA A 699 8.66 19.64 14.74
CA ALA A 699 8.64 18.22 14.46
C ALA A 699 9.01 17.91 13.00
N THR A 700 9.86 16.90 12.84
CA THR A 700 10.18 16.31 11.54
C THR A 700 9.07 15.39 11.05
N ARG A 701 9.05 15.12 9.73
CA ARG A 701 8.12 14.15 9.13
C ARG A 701 8.26 12.75 9.74
N ALA A 702 9.48 12.34 10.09
CA ALA A 702 9.75 11.09 10.80
C ALA A 702 9.09 11.04 12.18
N GLU A 703 9.23 12.09 13.00
CA GLU A 703 8.62 12.14 14.33
C GLU A 703 7.09 12.14 14.26
N VAL A 704 6.52 12.95 13.35
CA VAL A 704 5.06 12.99 13.15
C VAL A 704 4.54 11.63 12.71
N THR A 705 5.18 10.99 11.72
CA THR A 705 4.73 9.69 11.23
C THR A 705 4.88 8.57 12.26
N ALA A 706 5.94 8.58 13.07
CA ALA A 706 6.11 7.62 14.14
C ALA A 706 5.01 7.74 15.20
N MET A 707 4.69 8.97 15.64
CA MET A 707 3.61 9.19 16.62
C MET A 707 2.21 8.90 16.05
N VAL A 708 1.97 9.22 14.77
CA VAL A 708 0.72 8.87 14.07
C VAL A 708 0.56 7.36 13.92
N TYR A 709 1.64 6.63 13.63
CA TYR A 709 1.62 5.18 13.59
C TYR A 709 1.30 4.59 14.96
N GLN A 710 1.93 5.09 16.03
CA GLN A 710 1.62 4.64 17.39
C GLN A 710 0.17 4.96 17.78
N ALA A 711 -0.39 6.09 17.34
CA ALA A 711 -1.81 6.38 17.50
C ALA A 711 -2.72 5.37 16.77
N LEU A 712 -2.31 4.83 15.61
CA LEU A 712 -3.02 3.72 14.95
C LEU A 712 -2.89 2.40 15.72
N VAL A 713 -1.72 2.14 16.33
CA VAL A 713 -1.52 0.97 17.21
C VAL A 713 -2.46 1.04 18.41
N TYR A 714 -2.52 2.19 19.08
CA TYR A 714 -3.48 2.44 20.16
C TYR A 714 -4.93 2.22 19.71
N ALA A 715 -5.29 2.75 18.53
CA ALA A 715 -6.62 2.57 17.95
C ALA A 715 -6.90 1.14 17.43
N GLN A 716 -5.97 0.19 17.60
CA GLN A 716 -6.06 -1.19 17.09
C GLN A 716 -6.23 -1.28 15.57
N ARG A 717 -5.74 -0.27 14.85
CA ARG A 717 -5.77 -0.18 13.38
C ARG A 717 -4.42 -0.49 12.74
N SER A 718 -3.39 -0.74 13.53
CA SER A 718 -2.05 -1.14 13.08
C SER A 718 -1.40 -2.09 14.08
N GLN A 719 -0.51 -2.95 13.59
CA GLN A 719 0.27 -3.85 14.45
C GLN A 719 1.41 -3.06 15.14
N PRO A 720 1.78 -3.42 16.38
CA PRO A 720 2.92 -2.79 17.05
C PRO A 720 4.22 -2.95 16.26
N VAL A 721 5.00 -1.89 16.18
CA VAL A 721 6.35 -1.90 15.60
C VAL A 721 7.37 -2.08 16.71
N THR A 722 8.36 -2.96 16.48
CA THR A 722 9.51 -3.08 17.40
C THR A 722 10.44 -1.90 17.21
N SER A 723 10.55 -1.03 18.21
CA SER A 723 11.42 0.15 18.20
C SER A 723 11.85 0.52 19.62
N THR A 724 13.13 0.85 19.77
CA THR A 724 13.72 1.35 21.03
C THR A 724 13.36 2.82 21.31
N PHE A 725 12.71 3.49 20.37
CA PHE A 725 12.36 4.91 20.45
C PHE A 725 10.93 5.16 20.96
N VAL A 726 10.12 4.11 21.12
CA VAL A 726 8.78 4.20 21.72
C VAL A 726 8.92 4.34 23.23
N VAL A 727 8.32 5.37 23.81
CA VAL A 727 8.36 5.63 25.25
C VAL A 727 7.42 4.67 25.97
N LYS A 728 7.96 3.92 26.94
CA LYS A 728 7.23 2.94 27.76
C LYS A 728 7.46 3.20 29.26
N PRO A 729 6.54 3.86 29.95
CA PRO A 729 6.75 4.26 31.34
C PRO A 729 6.51 3.12 32.38
N ASP A 730 5.74 2.08 32.04
CA ASP A 730 5.21 1.07 32.98
C ASP A 730 5.93 -0.30 32.99
N ALA A 731 7.04 -0.45 32.27
CA ALA A 731 7.85 -1.65 32.39
C ALA A 731 8.63 -1.61 33.70
N SER A 732 8.18 -2.38 34.71
CA SER A 732 8.97 -2.77 35.87
C SER A 732 10.38 -3.11 35.41
N VAL A 733 11.37 -2.34 35.87
CA VAL A 733 12.79 -2.52 35.57
C VAL A 733 13.16 -4.01 35.67
N PRO A 734 13.47 -4.71 34.55
CA PRO A 734 14.31 -5.89 34.61
C PRO A 734 15.74 -5.37 34.68
N SER A 735 16.39 -5.66 35.79
CA SER A 735 17.84 -5.61 35.91
C SER A 735 18.50 -6.36 34.75
N ASP A 736 19.33 -5.63 34.01
CA ASP A 736 20.50 -6.07 33.25
C ASP A 736 20.42 -7.37 32.42
N THR A 737 20.44 -7.24 31.09
CA THR A 737 21.45 -7.85 30.19
C THR A 737 21.15 -7.45 28.74
N GLY A 738 21.80 -6.39 28.27
CA GLY A 738 21.69 -5.91 26.88
C GLY A 738 22.00 -4.41 26.77
N GLY A 739 23.18 -4.01 27.23
CA GLY A 739 23.53 -2.62 27.53
C GLY A 739 23.58 -1.68 26.32
N SER A 740 22.83 -0.57 26.40
CA SER A 740 23.34 0.72 25.97
C SER A 740 24.24 1.25 27.09
N VAL A 741 25.55 1.23 26.91
CA VAL A 741 26.48 1.81 27.88
C VAL A 741 26.22 3.31 27.91
N ARG A 742 25.57 3.82 28.97
CA ARG A 742 25.69 5.26 29.26
C ARG A 742 27.16 5.49 29.60
N PRO A 743 27.91 6.28 28.81
CA PRO A 743 29.32 6.49 29.07
C PRO A 743 29.52 6.98 30.50
N SER A 744 30.44 6.36 31.24
CA SER A 744 30.87 6.89 32.54
C SER A 744 31.21 8.38 32.40
N PRO A 745 31.02 9.23 33.43
CA PRO A 745 31.56 10.59 33.42
C PRO A 745 33.08 10.63 33.15
N THR A 746 33.78 9.53 33.42
CA THR A 746 35.22 9.32 33.17
C THR A 746 35.52 8.68 31.81
N ALA A 747 34.51 8.36 31.00
CA ALA A 747 34.70 7.83 29.65
C ALA A 747 35.26 8.93 28.72
N PRO A 748 36.04 8.55 27.68
CA PRO A 748 36.66 9.52 26.80
C PRO A 748 35.63 10.37 26.07
N MET A 749 35.91 11.67 25.93
CA MET A 749 35.14 12.64 25.18
C MET A 749 35.71 12.80 23.77
N VAL A 750 34.94 12.41 22.76
CA VAL A 750 35.24 12.66 21.35
C VAL A 750 34.38 13.82 20.87
N VAL A 751 35.01 14.83 20.28
CA VAL A 751 34.31 15.91 19.60
C VAL A 751 34.39 15.69 18.10
N LEU A 752 33.22 15.59 17.47
CA LEU A 752 33.08 15.40 16.04
C LEU A 752 32.63 16.71 15.40
N ASP A 753 33.32 17.09 14.33
CA ASP A 753 33.09 18.34 13.63
C ASP A 753 32.68 18.07 12.18
N PRO A 754 31.37 18.02 11.88
CA PRO A 754 30.93 18.04 10.50
C PRO A 754 31.23 19.42 9.90
N GLY A 755 32.13 19.46 8.91
CA GLY A 755 32.58 20.67 8.23
C GLY A 755 31.43 21.54 7.72
N HIS A 756 31.66 22.85 7.67
CA HIS A 756 30.72 23.85 7.13
C HIS A 756 29.35 23.85 7.82
N GLY A 757 28.28 24.35 7.18
CA GLY A 757 26.92 24.39 7.71
C GLY A 757 26.25 25.77 7.59
N GLY A 758 24.91 25.77 7.61
CA GLY A 758 24.10 26.98 7.48
C GLY A 758 24.34 27.70 6.16
N THR A 759 24.80 28.95 6.25
CA THR A 759 25.11 29.80 5.10
C THR A 759 26.40 29.42 4.39
N ASP A 760 27.25 28.61 5.02
CA ASP A 760 28.48 28.09 4.43
C ASP A 760 28.21 26.70 3.82
N PRO A 761 28.10 26.58 2.49
CA PRO A 761 27.86 25.30 1.83
C PRO A 761 29.08 24.37 1.85
N GLY A 762 30.25 24.89 2.25
CA GLY A 762 31.54 24.27 1.91
C GLY A 762 31.74 24.25 0.41
N THR A 763 32.41 23.21 -0.08
CA THR A 763 32.66 23.13 -1.52
C THR A 763 31.44 22.66 -2.30
N LEU A 764 31.24 23.26 -3.48
CA LEU A 764 30.23 22.87 -4.45
C LEU A 764 30.82 21.85 -5.44
N GLY A 765 30.21 20.67 -5.49
CA GLY A 765 30.59 19.56 -6.35
C GLY A 765 29.74 19.43 -7.62
N ILE A 766 29.99 18.34 -8.35
CA ILE A 766 29.23 17.97 -9.56
C ILE A 766 27.74 17.86 -9.22
N GLY A 767 26.86 18.39 -10.08
CA GLY A 767 25.42 18.30 -9.88
C GLY A 767 24.86 19.15 -8.74
N GLY A 768 25.65 20.07 -8.17
CA GLY A 768 25.23 20.94 -7.08
C GLY A 768 25.37 20.32 -5.70
N LEU A 769 26.14 19.24 -5.56
CA LEU A 769 26.49 18.64 -4.27
C LEU A 769 27.15 19.67 -3.36
N LYS A 770 26.73 19.70 -2.09
CA LYS A 770 27.29 20.59 -1.08
C LYS A 770 27.97 19.75 -0.02
N GLU A 771 29.22 20.05 0.25
CA GLU A 771 30.01 19.38 1.27
C GLU A 771 29.29 19.31 2.62
N LYS A 772 28.65 20.41 3.05
CA LYS A 772 27.92 20.46 4.33
C LYS A 772 26.81 19.40 4.48
N ASP A 773 26.20 19.00 3.37
CA ASP A 773 25.07 18.05 3.33
C ASP A 773 25.59 16.60 3.33
N LEU A 774 26.84 16.39 2.86
CA LEU A 774 27.51 15.08 2.82
C LEU A 774 28.14 14.72 4.18
N VAL A 775 28.78 15.67 4.85
CA VAL A 775 29.60 15.39 6.04
C VAL A 775 28.78 15.30 7.33
N LEU A 776 27.60 15.93 7.40
CA LEU A 776 26.73 15.88 8.58
C LEU A 776 26.20 14.46 8.87
N PRO A 777 25.64 13.72 7.90
CA PRO A 777 25.21 12.33 8.11
C PRO A 777 26.37 11.40 8.52
N VAL A 778 27.56 11.58 7.94
CA VAL A 778 28.75 10.80 8.32
C VAL A 778 29.08 11.02 9.80
N ALA A 779 29.18 12.28 10.23
CA ALA A 779 29.50 12.64 11.62
C ALA A 779 28.45 12.12 12.62
N GLN A 780 27.16 12.18 12.27
CA GLN A 780 26.08 11.65 13.11
C GLN A 780 26.16 10.12 13.24
N SER A 781 26.49 9.40 12.16
CA SER A 781 26.69 7.95 12.20
C SER A 781 27.90 7.55 13.06
N VAL A 782 29.02 8.26 12.91
CA VAL A 782 30.20 8.07 13.78
C VAL A 782 29.86 8.34 15.24
N ALA A 783 29.12 9.42 15.52
CA ALA A 783 28.69 9.75 16.88
C ALA A 783 27.89 8.62 17.52
N PHE A 784 26.93 8.07 16.77
CA PHE A 784 26.11 6.96 17.24
C PHE A 784 26.97 5.73 17.58
N GLN A 785 27.88 5.32 16.68
CA GLN A 785 28.72 4.14 16.91
C GLN A 785 29.65 4.28 18.11
N LEU A 786 30.21 5.47 18.31
CA LEU A 786 31.07 5.75 19.46
C LEU A 786 30.27 5.73 20.77
N GLN A 787 29.06 6.30 20.77
CA GLN A 787 28.17 6.24 21.93
C GLN A 787 27.78 4.80 22.29
N GLN A 788 27.55 3.93 21.31
CA GLN A 788 27.32 2.49 21.55
C GLN A 788 28.54 1.80 22.16
N ALA A 789 29.75 2.27 21.85
CA ALA A 789 30.99 1.80 22.46
C ALA A 789 31.28 2.42 23.84
N GLY A 790 30.33 3.14 24.43
CA GLY A 790 30.48 3.78 25.74
C GLY A 790 31.37 5.02 25.74
N VAL A 791 31.59 5.65 24.58
CA VAL A 791 32.35 6.90 24.43
C VAL A 791 31.41 8.10 24.55
N ARG A 792 31.84 9.18 25.22
CA ARG A 792 31.09 10.44 25.25
C ARG A 792 31.34 11.16 23.94
N VAL A 793 30.29 11.63 23.28
CA VAL A 793 30.42 12.35 22.00
C VAL A 793 29.71 13.70 22.05
N ALA A 794 30.34 14.72 21.50
CA ALA A 794 29.69 16.00 21.18
C ALA A 794 29.94 16.38 19.72
N LEU A 795 28.91 16.92 19.07
CA LEU A 795 29.02 17.46 17.71
C LEU A 795 29.18 18.98 17.79
N THR A 796 30.03 19.56 16.94
CA THR A 796 30.10 21.03 16.79
C THR A 796 28.80 21.59 16.20
N ARG A 797 28.13 20.81 15.34
CA ARG A 797 26.75 21.01 14.90
C ARG A 797 26.01 19.69 14.74
N SER A 798 24.75 19.66 15.15
CA SER A 798 23.84 18.50 14.96
C SER A 798 22.81 18.72 13.86
N ALA A 799 22.79 19.91 13.24
CA ALA A 799 21.88 20.31 12.18
C ALA A 799 22.60 21.21 11.15
N ASP A 800 21.87 21.66 10.12
CA ASP A 800 22.39 22.62 9.13
C ASP A 800 22.46 24.04 9.74
N GLN A 801 23.53 24.31 10.47
CA GLN A 801 23.80 25.60 11.11
C GLN A 801 25.24 26.03 10.90
N SER A 802 25.46 27.33 10.76
CA SER A 802 26.80 27.90 10.63
C SER A 802 27.53 27.80 11.98
N VAL A 803 28.76 27.27 11.97
CA VAL A 803 29.66 27.25 13.14
C VAL A 803 31.01 27.77 12.71
N ALA A 804 31.48 28.84 13.34
CA ALA A 804 32.75 29.47 13.00
C ALA A 804 33.94 28.59 13.42
N SER A 805 35.08 28.69 12.74
CA SER A 805 36.22 27.79 12.98
C SER A 805 36.83 27.92 14.38
N ASP A 806 36.82 29.12 14.96
CA ASP A 806 37.21 29.39 16.34
C ASP A 806 36.19 28.83 17.35
N GLU A 807 34.90 28.85 17.01
CA GLU A 807 33.84 28.23 17.80
C GLU A 807 33.98 26.69 17.83
N ARG A 808 34.35 26.05 16.71
CA ARG A 808 34.62 24.60 16.64
C ARG A 808 35.73 24.20 17.62
N VAL A 809 36.82 24.98 17.65
CA VAL A 809 37.93 24.80 18.61
C VAL A 809 37.42 25.01 20.03
N LYS A 810 36.69 26.10 20.29
CA LYS A 810 36.13 26.40 21.61
C LYS A 810 35.26 25.26 22.13
N ILE A 811 34.41 24.67 21.30
CA ILE A 811 33.58 23.52 21.69
C ILE A 811 34.46 22.34 22.11
N ALA A 812 35.54 22.04 21.37
CA ALA A 812 36.46 20.96 21.71
C ALA A 812 37.16 21.19 23.06
N GLU A 813 37.66 22.39 23.29
CA GLU A 813 38.35 22.78 24.53
C GLU A 813 37.39 22.81 25.73
N ASP A 814 36.22 23.44 25.58
CA ASP A 814 35.22 23.56 26.66
C ASP A 814 34.68 22.19 27.09
N ARG A 815 34.58 21.24 26.15
CA ARG A 815 34.17 19.85 26.42
C ARG A 815 35.29 18.99 26.98
N LYS A 816 36.53 19.52 27.03
CA LYS A 816 37.74 18.79 27.40
C LYS A 816 37.87 17.49 26.59
N ALA A 817 37.78 17.64 25.26
CA ALA A 817 37.84 16.50 24.37
C ALA A 817 39.17 15.75 24.49
N ASP A 818 39.12 14.42 24.54
CA ASP A 818 40.27 13.54 24.42
C ASP A 818 40.69 13.37 22.95
N VAL A 819 39.74 13.52 22.02
CA VAL A 819 39.96 13.43 20.57
C VAL A 819 39.05 14.42 19.86
N PHE A 820 39.58 15.12 18.85
CA PHE A 820 38.81 15.94 17.92
C PHE A 820 38.93 15.40 16.49
N VAL A 821 37.80 15.18 15.82
CA VAL A 821 37.77 14.72 14.42
C VAL A 821 36.88 15.63 13.59
N SER A 822 37.48 16.33 12.64
CA SER A 822 36.78 17.14 11.65
C SER A 822 36.59 16.33 10.37
N ILE A 823 35.39 16.36 9.80
CA ILE A 823 34.99 15.58 8.63
C ILE A 823 34.60 16.54 7.52
N HIS A 824 35.32 16.46 6.41
CA HIS A 824 35.23 17.33 5.24
C HIS A 824 35.16 16.51 3.95
N ALA A 825 34.81 17.16 2.85
CA ALA A 825 34.89 16.56 1.52
C ALA A 825 35.59 17.54 0.56
N ASN A 826 36.67 17.08 -0.04
CA ASN A 826 37.63 17.92 -0.73
C ASN A 826 37.14 18.32 -2.13
N ALA A 827 37.85 19.24 -2.76
CA ALA A 827 37.61 19.67 -4.12
C ALA A 827 38.87 20.13 -4.83
N LEU A 828 38.91 19.89 -6.14
CA LEU A 828 39.98 20.37 -7.01
C LEU A 828 39.41 21.22 -8.14
N SER A 829 40.28 22.04 -8.74
CA SER A 829 40.00 22.65 -10.03
C SER A 829 39.64 21.58 -11.06
N LEU A 830 38.65 21.87 -11.93
CA LEU A 830 38.14 20.97 -12.99
C LEU A 830 39.22 20.44 -13.96
N SER A 831 40.45 20.93 -13.87
CA SER A 831 41.61 20.47 -14.64
C SER A 831 42.28 19.19 -14.10
N ARG A 832 41.86 18.66 -12.94
CA ARG A 832 42.42 17.43 -12.31
C ARG A 832 41.36 16.39 -11.95
N TYR A 833 40.62 15.92 -12.96
CA TYR A 833 39.48 15.00 -12.78
C TYR A 833 39.85 13.56 -12.35
N GLU A 834 41.13 13.19 -12.39
CA GLU A 834 41.62 11.83 -12.09
C GLU A 834 41.91 11.59 -10.60
N VAL A 835 41.90 12.64 -9.77
CA VAL A 835 42.23 12.54 -8.33
C VAL A 835 40.96 12.24 -7.54
N ASN A 836 40.87 11.03 -7.01
CA ASN A 836 39.83 10.55 -6.11
C ASN A 836 40.48 9.79 -4.97
N GLY A 837 39.84 9.74 -3.80
CA GLY A 837 40.34 9.04 -2.63
C GLY A 837 40.25 9.81 -1.32
N VAL A 838 40.58 9.13 -0.22
CA VAL A 838 40.59 9.70 1.14
C VAL A 838 41.92 10.36 1.43
N GLU A 839 41.89 11.52 2.08
CA GLU A 839 43.05 12.14 2.73
C GLU A 839 42.77 12.36 4.21
N THR A 840 43.82 12.30 5.04
CA THR A 840 43.68 12.60 6.46
C THR A 840 44.81 13.49 6.93
N TYR A 841 44.46 14.59 7.58
CA TYR A 841 45.38 15.64 7.96
C TYR A 841 45.53 15.72 9.48
N TYR A 842 46.75 16.01 9.93
CA TYR A 842 47.06 16.30 11.35
C TYR A 842 48.03 17.48 11.45
N TYR A 843 48.14 18.08 12.64
CA TYR A 843 49.08 19.18 12.85
C TYR A 843 50.52 18.68 13.06
N ARG A 844 51.48 19.29 12.35
CA ARG A 844 52.87 18.81 12.24
C ARG A 844 53.63 18.59 13.56
N THR A 845 53.20 19.20 14.65
CA THR A 845 53.85 19.08 15.98
C THR A 845 53.10 18.15 16.93
N SER A 846 52.02 17.49 16.48
CA SER A 846 51.23 16.56 17.28
C SER A 846 51.52 15.12 16.85
N ASP A 847 52.43 14.45 17.57
CA ASP A 847 52.73 13.03 17.35
C ASP A 847 51.48 12.15 17.54
N GLU A 848 50.64 12.54 18.49
CA GLU A 848 49.41 11.86 18.89
C GLU A 848 48.31 12.05 17.83
N GLY A 849 48.18 13.26 17.28
CA GLY A 849 47.34 13.52 16.11
C GLY A 849 47.83 12.73 14.89
N GLY A 850 49.14 12.59 14.71
CA GLY A 850 49.73 11.78 13.64
C GLY A 850 49.45 10.28 13.79
N GLU A 851 49.39 9.77 15.02
CA GLU A 851 48.95 8.39 15.31
C GLU A 851 47.45 8.21 15.03
N LEU A 852 46.60 9.10 15.55
CA LEU A 852 45.15 9.08 15.31
C LEU A 852 44.85 9.12 13.81
N ALA A 853 45.55 9.98 13.05
CA ALA A 853 45.36 10.13 11.62
C ALA A 853 45.62 8.82 10.87
N ARG A 854 46.73 8.14 11.15
CA ARG A 854 47.04 6.83 10.54
C ARG A 854 45.99 5.77 10.87
N VAL A 855 45.59 5.66 12.13
CA VAL A 855 44.62 4.63 12.54
C VAL A 855 43.25 4.88 11.91
N VAL A 856 42.77 6.13 11.88
CA VAL A 856 41.51 6.49 11.23
C VAL A 856 41.59 6.25 9.72
N HIS A 857 42.67 6.68 9.09
CA HIS A 857 42.88 6.51 7.65
C HIS A 857 42.90 5.03 7.24
N ASP A 858 43.66 4.18 7.94
CA ASP A 858 43.77 2.75 7.65
C ASP A 858 42.41 2.04 7.76
N GLN A 859 41.59 2.40 8.77
CA GLN A 859 40.26 1.82 8.94
C GLN A 859 39.27 2.29 7.87
N VAL A 860 39.37 3.54 7.40
CA VAL A 860 38.58 4.04 6.27
C VAL A 860 38.94 3.29 4.98
N LEU A 861 40.23 3.10 4.70
CA LEU A 861 40.69 2.32 3.54
C LEU A 861 40.16 0.88 3.58
N GLN A 862 40.27 0.24 4.75
CA GLN A 862 39.84 -1.15 4.92
C GLN A 862 38.32 -1.34 4.77
N LYS A 863 37.52 -0.39 5.27
CA LYS A 863 36.06 -0.48 5.27
C LYS A 863 35.44 -0.03 3.95
N ALA A 864 35.86 1.11 3.42
CA ALA A 864 35.23 1.71 2.24
C ALA A 864 35.86 1.28 0.92
N GLY A 865 37.04 0.66 0.93
CA GLY A 865 37.76 0.31 -0.31
C GLY A 865 38.13 1.55 -1.14
N ILE A 866 38.21 2.71 -0.49
CA ILE A 866 38.51 4.00 -1.13
C ILE A 866 40.01 4.08 -1.48
N LYS A 867 40.33 4.81 -2.55
CA LYS A 867 41.72 5.03 -2.98
C LYS A 867 42.49 5.81 -1.90
N ASP A 868 43.71 5.35 -1.61
CA ASP A 868 44.63 5.97 -0.66
C ASP A 868 45.34 7.17 -1.29
N LEU A 869 45.11 8.36 -0.72
CA LEU A 869 45.86 9.58 -1.03
C LEU A 869 46.73 10.07 0.13
N GLY A 870 46.77 9.30 1.22
CA GLY A 870 47.73 9.39 2.30
C GLY A 870 47.33 10.25 3.48
N VAL A 871 48.14 10.09 4.54
CA VAL A 871 48.12 10.93 5.73
C VAL A 871 49.13 12.06 5.58
N ARG A 872 48.69 13.32 5.78
CA ARG A 872 49.49 14.52 5.52
C ARG A 872 49.51 15.48 6.71
N GLN A 873 50.51 16.35 6.74
CA GLN A 873 50.56 17.45 7.71
C GLN A 873 49.87 18.69 7.11
N ALA A 874 49.02 19.35 7.89
CA ALA A 874 48.40 20.63 7.52
C ALA A 874 48.35 21.60 8.70
N THR A 875 48.11 22.88 8.40
CA THR A 875 48.03 23.97 9.39
C THR A 875 46.62 24.54 9.54
N PHE A 876 45.59 23.71 9.30
CA PHE A 876 44.19 24.10 9.49
C PHE A 876 43.95 24.62 10.92
N LEU A 877 43.11 25.65 11.06
CA LEU A 877 42.91 26.33 12.35
C LEU A 877 42.45 25.35 13.44
N THR A 878 41.49 24.47 13.11
CA THR A 878 40.95 23.45 14.01
C THR A 878 41.99 22.42 14.46
N LEU A 879 43.02 22.15 13.65
CA LEU A 879 44.12 21.24 14.02
C LEU A 879 45.21 21.95 14.82
N ARG A 880 45.49 23.23 14.52
CA ARG A 880 46.57 24.00 15.15
C ARG A 880 46.17 24.56 16.52
N GLN A 881 44.91 24.89 16.72
CA GLN A 881 44.43 25.59 17.93
C GLN A 881 43.71 24.68 18.93
N THR A 882 43.60 23.38 18.63
CA THR A 882 43.17 22.37 19.60
C THR A 882 44.35 21.86 20.42
N THR A 883 44.12 21.57 21.70
CA THR A 883 45.14 21.04 22.63
C THR A 883 45.16 19.52 22.70
N MET A 884 44.10 18.86 22.22
CA MET A 884 43.97 17.41 22.16
C MET A 884 44.37 16.85 20.78
N PRO A 885 44.66 15.54 20.66
CA PRO A 885 44.86 14.88 19.37
C PRO A 885 43.71 15.17 18.40
N SER A 886 44.04 15.78 17.26
CA SER A 886 43.07 16.27 16.30
C SER A 886 43.41 15.85 14.87
N VAL A 887 42.38 15.48 14.10
CA VAL A 887 42.50 15.13 12.68
C VAL A 887 41.39 15.75 11.85
N LEU A 888 41.68 15.98 10.57
CA LEU A 888 40.69 16.35 9.55
C LEU A 888 40.68 15.25 8.49
N VAL A 889 39.53 14.61 8.29
CA VAL A 889 39.32 13.54 7.31
C VAL A 889 38.59 14.12 6.11
N GLU A 890 39.27 14.11 4.96
CA GLU A 890 38.66 14.40 3.66
C GLU A 890 38.14 13.09 3.08
N VAL A 891 36.82 12.90 3.08
CA VAL A 891 36.19 11.60 2.76
C VAL A 891 36.11 11.28 1.26
N GLY A 892 36.67 12.15 0.41
CA GLY A 892 36.63 12.06 -1.05
C GLY A 892 36.54 13.44 -1.70
N TYR A 893 36.51 13.50 -3.02
CA TYR A 893 36.46 14.74 -3.80
C TYR A 893 35.11 14.98 -4.47
N VAL A 894 34.36 16.00 -4.02
CA VAL A 894 33.02 16.33 -4.55
C VAL A 894 33.03 16.79 -6.02
N THR A 895 34.21 17.15 -6.54
CA THR A 895 34.41 17.61 -7.92
C THR A 895 34.83 16.51 -8.90
N THR A 896 34.97 15.25 -8.46
CA THR A 896 35.34 14.14 -9.36
C THR A 896 34.20 13.15 -9.49
N GLN A 897 33.99 12.62 -10.70
CA GLN A 897 32.82 11.79 -10.99
C GLN A 897 32.74 10.54 -10.11
N THR A 898 33.89 9.89 -9.85
CA THR A 898 33.97 8.68 -9.02
C THR A 898 33.55 8.96 -7.58
N ASP A 899 34.23 9.90 -6.90
CA ASP A 899 33.91 10.20 -5.50
C ASP A 899 32.56 10.89 -5.36
N ALA A 900 32.16 11.78 -6.27
CA ALA A 900 30.83 12.40 -6.23
C ALA A 900 29.70 11.37 -6.37
N THR A 901 29.89 10.31 -7.17
CA THR A 901 28.93 9.20 -7.30
C THR A 901 28.90 8.34 -6.03
N ASN A 902 30.07 8.06 -5.45
CA ASN A 902 30.16 7.25 -4.24
C ASN A 902 29.67 8.01 -2.99
N LEU A 903 29.91 9.32 -2.90
CA LEU A 903 29.53 10.14 -1.74
C LEU A 903 28.01 10.41 -1.67
N ILE A 904 27.25 10.11 -2.73
CA ILE A 904 25.79 10.10 -2.71
C ILE A 904 25.19 8.70 -2.51
N ASP A 905 26.04 7.66 -2.51
CA ASP A 905 25.64 6.28 -2.23
C ASP A 905 25.60 6.04 -0.71
N ALA A 906 24.44 5.67 -0.19
CA ALA A 906 24.21 5.51 1.24
C ALA A 906 25.01 4.36 1.87
N GLU A 907 25.22 3.26 1.15
CA GLU A 907 26.05 2.14 1.62
C GLU A 907 27.52 2.57 1.68
N TYR A 908 28.00 3.29 0.67
CA TYR A 908 29.38 3.81 0.67
C TYR A 908 29.62 4.84 1.81
N VAL A 909 28.69 5.77 2.01
CA VAL A 909 28.73 6.74 3.12
C VAL A 909 28.71 6.04 4.48
N LYS A 910 27.94 4.94 4.61
CA LYS A 910 27.96 4.10 5.81
C LYS A 910 29.33 3.45 6.03
N LEU A 911 29.94 2.90 4.98
CA LEU A 911 31.29 2.30 5.08
C LEU A 911 32.36 3.32 5.49
N LEU A 912 32.28 4.56 5.01
CA LEU A 912 33.13 5.66 5.47
C LEU A 912 32.94 5.94 6.96
N ALA A 913 31.68 6.06 7.42
CA ALA A 913 31.38 6.27 8.84
C ALA A 913 31.85 5.10 9.73
N ASP A 914 31.62 3.86 9.28
CA ASP A 914 32.11 2.64 9.96
C ASP A 914 33.64 2.65 10.09
N GLY A 915 34.35 3.07 9.04
CA GLY A 915 35.81 3.22 9.05
C GLY A 915 36.31 4.28 10.03
N ILE A 916 35.72 5.48 9.99
CA ILE A 916 36.10 6.57 10.91
C ILE A 916 35.84 6.17 12.36
N ALA A 917 34.66 5.61 12.65
CA ALA A 917 34.29 5.18 14.00
C ALA A 917 35.19 4.06 14.52
N GLU A 918 35.49 3.04 13.69
CA GLU A 918 36.42 1.98 14.08
C GLU A 918 37.83 2.52 14.32
N GLY A 919 38.30 3.43 13.48
CA GLY A 919 39.60 4.09 13.66
C GLY A 919 39.72 4.81 15.00
N ILE A 920 38.71 5.60 15.37
CA ILE A 920 38.66 6.28 16.66
C ILE A 920 38.63 5.26 17.82
N LYS A 921 37.82 4.21 17.73
CA LYS A 921 37.76 3.15 18.77
C LYS A 921 39.11 2.45 18.92
N VAL A 922 39.77 2.08 17.82
CA VAL A 922 41.09 1.44 17.85
C VAL A 922 42.13 2.36 18.51
N TYR A 923 42.12 3.66 18.18
CA TYR A 923 43.00 4.62 18.83
C TYR A 923 42.75 4.72 20.34
N LEU A 924 41.48 4.84 20.76
CA LEU A 924 41.11 4.91 22.18
C LEU A 924 41.47 3.62 22.94
N ARG A 925 41.30 2.44 22.33
CA ARG A 925 41.72 1.14 22.91
C ARG A 925 43.22 1.07 23.14
N ARG A 926 44.03 1.51 22.16
CA ARG A 926 45.51 1.52 22.28
C ARG A 926 46.01 2.36 23.44
N ARG A 927 45.24 3.38 23.83
CA ARG A 927 45.52 4.23 24.99
C ARG A 927 44.85 3.77 26.29
N GLY A 928 44.17 2.63 26.27
CA GLY A 928 43.44 2.10 27.43
C GLY A 928 42.22 2.93 27.84
N ALA A 929 41.74 3.83 26.97
CA ALA A 929 40.61 4.72 27.26
C ALA A 929 39.24 4.02 27.14
N ILE A 930 39.17 2.92 26.39
CA ILE A 930 38.02 2.03 26.31
C ILE A 930 38.49 0.56 26.31
N ALA A 931 37.61 -0.37 26.69
CA ALA A 931 37.91 -1.80 26.72
C ALA A 931 38.27 -2.34 25.33
N ALA A 932 39.22 -3.30 25.32
CA ALA A 932 39.75 -3.93 24.12
C ALA A 932 38.67 -4.61 23.26
#